data_AF-A0A970HLR9-F1
#
_entry.id   AF-A0A970HLR9-F1
#
_cell.length_a   1.000
_cell.length_b   1.000
_cell.length_c   1.000
_cell.angle_alpha   90.00
_cell.angle_beta   90.00
_cell.angle_gamma   90.00
#
_symmetry.space_group_name_H-M   'P 1'
#
loop_
_entity.id
_entity.type
_entity.pdbx_description
1 polymer ?
#
loop_
_entity_poly.entity_id
_entity_poly.type
_entity_poly.pdbx_seq_one_letter_code
_entity_poly.pdbx_strand_id
1 'polypeptide(L)'
;WTQAYGLGKTHNIWIGFHIEQTRDHAAALTRSFVNKPVLALAAPEWNTATGALGRVHPEDRDNYPKLESVLDAPIHRKFWLQERLENYGWIDYGDVNYRLDNPLDPESITFSLWRRWASMFYGGPNVAPLLYLRSGRRDAWDLHRTNTRHITDIDIAHLDHPRFGKRKGGRYGGNGGIVHYAANLYDLGPDTHLRFMLFDYYINGNLRVWEVANYYLDNYLALTSSRSNRIYRHRNTGGSLRLFSEGYEATWKPEYLAAMRQFAHALYGAAAALGFTRYDDVYMNEGKIKYYQLTGDEQMRELLLQDMRVLIERRDFHVFNDIRHTTMEGLAHAYWFTGDESFLDFLFWQLEVALGPDESGSKPMIPTQGDPALIGATGQTLEYAYHSTLGNQLPVVMKLLDDLGVPLSYLLSKPRPVELIKKVGPMVIHAPDGLTPPPLPQPVRVYFQVPEQTRHPAVYADTPVQLFNPAGERVGDESGVSGWIDLSEAPAGLWCLTVLSPLARYQVKTHNLPPFFALEDPSRYEEAGLWIEWASAMPPGGSPKEEIVLDFRLHGKGSDRISGVRVSLDGETLYEDRQVPKDLSLSVADLPSGHHVSQVEIIDENGEVWRYSYEFHIEHVRLSGESIAWGERLRGTVPLAFESMVRPDEVQSFSVRLNRISDGQVTDSFTVCESAFPVDGLSLTTGEFPDGAYDLEISLVTRAQLSTQHSVRVIFDNWEIVEDTILPPLSSGWFGDVDRLLAVDRSEGWEYTAQDPSAFFGDAQRIRLAQGVNEGYLTWSLPDVKEYTFILYARRSDVGDIVRIACSQDGVSWADLPYTVNCEGPSSGGWFRLTVKGAVPAGNELVRLSLRGGHSDDEAVELGHVQLKALKN
;
A
#
# COMPACT_ATOMS: atom_id res chain seq x y z
N TRP A 1 5.00 -1.08 -49.72
CA TRP A 1 3.87 -0.16 -49.49
C TRP A 1 2.73 -0.78 -48.69
N THR A 2 2.23 -1.98 -49.02
CA THR A 2 1.10 -2.61 -48.28
C THR A 2 1.37 -2.94 -46.81
N GLN A 3 2.62 -3.28 -46.46
CA GLN A 3 3.01 -3.58 -45.06
C GLN A 3 3.03 -2.36 -44.14
N ALA A 4 3.29 -1.18 -44.71
CA ALA A 4 3.33 0.11 -44.01
C ALA A 4 1.94 0.75 -43.83
N TYR A 5 0.87 0.07 -44.28
CA TYR A 5 -0.48 0.59 -44.16
C TYR A 5 -0.85 0.76 -42.69
N GLY A 6 -1.34 1.95 -42.36
CA GLY A 6 -1.71 2.32 -41.01
C GLY A 6 -0.55 2.77 -40.12
N LEU A 7 0.66 3.05 -40.65
CA LEU A 7 1.70 3.72 -39.88
C LEU A 7 1.31 5.16 -39.52
N GLY A 8 1.66 5.59 -38.31
CA GLY A 8 1.58 6.97 -37.86
C GLY A 8 2.95 7.63 -37.77
N LYS A 9 2.98 8.95 -37.70
CA LYS A 9 4.15 9.71 -37.22
C LYS A 9 3.70 11.05 -36.67
N THR A 10 4.14 11.35 -35.46
CA THR A 10 3.86 12.60 -34.76
C THR A 10 5.10 13.50 -34.80
N HIS A 11 4.90 14.76 -35.18
CA HIS A 11 5.95 15.78 -35.22
C HIS A 11 5.59 16.93 -34.28
N ASN A 12 6.56 17.36 -33.46
CA ASN A 12 6.40 18.56 -32.64
C ASN A 12 6.87 19.77 -33.45
N ILE A 13 5.93 20.60 -33.89
CA ILE A 13 6.22 21.85 -34.58
C ILE A 13 6.12 22.99 -33.58
N TRP A 14 7.16 23.79 -33.48
CA TRP A 14 7.20 24.99 -32.64
C TRP A 14 7.14 26.23 -33.52
N ILE A 15 6.19 27.11 -33.22
CA ILE A 15 6.02 28.39 -33.93
C ILE A 15 6.33 29.50 -32.93
N GLY A 16 7.46 30.17 -33.12
CA GLY A 16 7.89 31.32 -32.31
C GLY A 16 7.63 32.62 -33.04
N PHE A 17 6.82 33.50 -32.46
CA PHE A 17 6.59 34.85 -32.98
C PHE A 17 7.60 35.82 -32.36
N HIS A 18 8.14 36.73 -33.17
CA HIS A 18 9.11 37.71 -32.72
C HIS A 18 8.89 39.05 -33.44
N ILE A 19 9.35 40.13 -32.82
CA ILE A 19 9.58 41.40 -33.51
C ILE A 19 11.02 41.40 -34.06
N GLU A 20 11.31 42.30 -35.00
CA GLU A 20 12.61 42.29 -35.68
C GLU A 20 13.79 42.41 -34.70
N GLN A 21 13.68 43.23 -33.66
CA GLN A 21 14.75 43.41 -32.67
C GLN A 21 15.03 42.17 -31.81
N THR A 22 14.09 41.23 -31.72
CA THR A 22 14.22 40.03 -30.86
C THR A 22 14.36 38.73 -31.63
N ARG A 23 14.47 38.79 -32.97
CA ARG A 23 14.51 37.61 -33.85
C ARG A 23 15.55 36.58 -33.42
N ASP A 24 16.79 37.01 -33.21
CA ASP A 24 17.89 36.09 -32.88
C ASP A 24 17.74 35.46 -31.50
N HIS A 25 17.26 36.25 -30.53
CA HIS A 25 16.97 35.77 -29.18
C HIS A 25 15.81 34.76 -29.20
N ALA A 26 14.70 35.10 -29.87
CA ALA A 26 13.55 34.21 -30.02
C ALA A 26 13.95 32.92 -30.74
N ALA A 27 14.73 33.00 -31.82
CA ALA A 27 15.22 31.82 -32.52
C ALA A 27 16.13 30.93 -31.65
N ALA A 28 17.00 31.53 -30.84
CA ALA A 28 17.83 30.80 -29.88
C ALA A 28 16.99 30.11 -28.80
N LEU A 29 16.01 30.81 -28.26
CA LEU A 29 15.08 30.30 -27.25
C LEU A 29 14.22 29.17 -27.81
N THR A 30 13.66 29.33 -29.01
CA THR A 30 12.91 28.27 -29.71
C THR A 30 13.78 27.04 -29.94
N ARG A 31 15.02 27.19 -30.42
CA ARG A 31 15.95 26.05 -30.58
C ARG A 31 16.22 25.34 -29.25
N SER A 32 16.38 26.10 -28.17
CA SER A 32 16.60 25.55 -26.83
C SER A 32 15.40 24.72 -26.38
N PHE A 33 14.17 25.24 -26.48
CA PHE A 33 12.96 24.53 -26.06
C PHE A 33 12.59 23.34 -26.96
N VAL A 34 12.86 23.44 -28.26
CA VAL A 34 12.66 22.32 -29.20
C VAL A 34 13.53 21.12 -28.82
N ASN A 35 14.82 21.37 -28.52
CA ASN A 35 15.77 20.32 -28.21
C ASN A 35 15.68 19.84 -26.75
N LYS A 36 15.39 20.76 -25.82
CA LYS A 36 15.32 20.51 -24.39
C LYS A 36 14.11 21.23 -23.79
N PRO A 37 12.90 20.67 -23.89
CA PRO A 37 11.72 21.25 -23.26
C PRO A 37 11.90 21.34 -21.73
N VAL A 38 11.34 22.39 -21.13
CA VAL A 38 11.25 22.55 -19.68
C VAL A 38 10.20 21.59 -19.14
N LEU A 39 10.50 20.95 -18.01
CA LEU A 39 9.63 19.97 -17.35
C LEU A 39 9.29 20.50 -15.96
N ALA A 40 8.02 20.43 -15.58
CA ALA A 40 7.54 20.78 -14.23
C ALA A 40 6.92 19.52 -13.64
N LEU A 41 7.58 18.91 -12.66
CA LEU A 41 7.27 17.55 -12.21
C LEU A 41 7.42 17.42 -10.71
N ALA A 42 6.71 16.43 -10.16
CA ALA A 42 6.78 16.10 -8.75
C ALA A 42 8.14 15.48 -8.38
N ALA A 43 8.55 15.72 -7.14
CA ALA A 43 9.78 15.19 -6.59
C ALA A 43 9.76 13.65 -6.60
N PRO A 44 10.90 12.97 -6.83
CA PRO A 44 10.93 11.52 -6.90
C PRO A 44 10.40 10.81 -5.65
N GLU A 45 10.69 11.37 -4.47
CA GLU A 45 10.23 10.86 -3.18
C GLU A 45 8.70 10.88 -3.10
N TRP A 46 8.07 11.94 -3.62
CA TRP A 46 6.62 12.02 -3.72
C TRP A 46 6.06 10.97 -4.69
N ASN A 47 6.66 10.84 -5.88
CA ASN A 47 6.20 9.86 -6.88
C ASN A 47 6.19 8.43 -6.31
N THR A 48 7.22 8.05 -5.55
CA THR A 48 7.32 6.72 -4.93
C THR A 48 6.43 6.56 -3.71
N ALA A 49 6.28 7.61 -2.89
CA ALA A 49 5.45 7.56 -1.67
C ALA A 49 3.94 7.36 -1.97
N THR A 50 3.45 7.86 -3.11
CA THR A 50 2.03 7.71 -3.50
C THR A 50 1.63 6.27 -3.82
N GLY A 51 2.59 5.38 -4.07
CA GLY A 51 2.32 4.02 -4.55
C GLY A 51 1.77 3.95 -5.99
N ALA A 52 1.66 5.07 -6.71
CA ALA A 52 1.15 5.11 -8.09
C ALA A 52 2.02 4.31 -9.08
N LEU A 53 3.27 4.00 -8.71
CA LEU A 53 4.22 3.21 -9.48
C LEU A 53 4.34 1.76 -8.97
N GLY A 54 3.50 1.37 -8.02
CA GLY A 54 3.75 0.22 -7.15
C GLY A 54 4.69 0.55 -6.00
N ARG A 55 5.07 -0.48 -5.24
CA ARG A 55 6.01 -0.37 -4.11
C ARG A 55 7.44 -0.34 -4.61
N VAL A 56 7.93 0.86 -4.94
CA VAL A 56 9.29 1.08 -5.46
C VAL A 56 10.01 2.13 -4.63
N HIS A 57 11.34 1.99 -4.51
CA HIS A 57 12.19 2.93 -3.77
C HIS A 57 12.52 4.15 -4.65
N PRO A 58 12.69 5.39 -4.11
CA PRO A 58 13.31 6.48 -4.89
C PRO A 58 14.77 6.14 -5.26
N GLU A 59 15.41 6.95 -6.11
CA GLU A 59 16.85 6.79 -6.37
C GLU A 59 17.64 7.10 -5.09
N ASP A 60 18.51 6.18 -4.66
CA ASP A 60 19.34 6.36 -3.47
C ASP A 60 20.75 5.79 -3.69
N ARG A 61 21.64 6.69 -4.09
CA ARG A 61 23.03 6.37 -4.41
C ARG A 61 23.92 6.31 -3.17
N ASP A 62 23.47 6.82 -2.04
CA ASP A 62 24.25 6.82 -0.80
C ASP A 62 24.16 5.46 -0.12
N ASN A 63 22.95 4.88 -0.04
CA ASN A 63 22.73 3.59 0.60
C ASN A 63 22.81 2.41 -0.39
N TYR A 64 22.52 2.63 -1.68
CA TYR A 64 22.49 1.57 -2.70
C TYR A 64 23.34 1.87 -3.96
N PRO A 65 24.59 2.36 -3.85
CA PRO A 65 25.39 2.78 -5.01
C PRO A 65 25.55 1.68 -6.07
N LYS A 66 25.72 0.42 -5.64
CA LYS A 66 25.89 -0.72 -6.56
C LYS A 66 24.62 -1.04 -7.34
N LEU A 67 23.44 -0.95 -6.70
CA LEU A 67 22.16 -1.22 -7.37
C LEU A 67 21.80 -0.10 -8.35
N GLU A 68 22.03 1.16 -7.97
CA GLU A 68 21.78 2.28 -8.87
C GLU A 68 22.70 2.25 -10.08
N SER A 69 23.98 1.88 -9.92
CA SER A 69 24.87 1.64 -11.06
C SER A 69 24.39 0.53 -12.00
N VAL A 70 23.73 -0.51 -11.47
CA VAL A 70 23.13 -1.56 -12.31
C VAL A 70 21.93 -1.02 -13.08
N LEU A 71 21.11 -0.16 -12.45
CA LEU A 71 19.97 0.47 -13.09
C LEU A 71 20.37 1.53 -14.14
N ASP A 72 21.56 2.10 -14.04
CA ASP A 72 22.14 3.00 -15.04
C ASP A 72 22.48 2.26 -16.36
N ALA A 73 22.92 1.00 -16.27
CA ALA A 73 23.47 0.26 -17.40
C ALA A 73 22.47 0.10 -18.58
N PRO A 74 21.18 -0.26 -18.38
CA PRO A 74 20.20 -0.32 -19.45
C PRO A 74 20.00 1.00 -20.21
N ILE A 75 20.05 2.15 -19.52
CA ILE A 75 19.88 3.47 -20.13
C ILE A 75 21.10 3.81 -20.99
N HIS A 76 22.30 3.68 -20.41
CA HIS A 76 23.56 3.94 -21.13
C HIS A 76 23.72 3.02 -22.34
N ARG A 77 23.35 1.75 -22.21
CA ARG A 77 23.38 0.76 -23.31
C ARG A 77 22.53 1.19 -24.49
N LYS A 78 21.31 1.71 -24.27
CA LYS A 78 20.43 2.15 -25.35
C LYS A 78 20.99 3.36 -26.09
N PHE A 79 21.53 4.36 -25.38
CA PHE A 79 22.17 5.50 -26.03
C PHE A 79 23.42 5.08 -26.81
N TRP A 80 24.24 4.19 -26.24
CA TRP A 80 25.42 3.67 -26.92
C TRP A 80 25.06 2.94 -28.22
N LEU A 81 24.04 2.07 -28.20
CA LEU A 81 23.55 1.38 -29.39
C LEU A 81 23.00 2.36 -30.43
N GLN A 82 22.30 3.40 -30.00
CA GLN A 82 21.76 4.42 -30.89
C GLN A 82 22.87 5.10 -31.68
N GLU A 83 23.94 5.53 -31.02
CA GLU A 83 25.09 6.13 -31.67
C GLU A 83 25.85 5.10 -32.53
N ARG A 84 26.08 3.91 -31.98
CA ARG A 84 26.97 2.92 -32.62
C ARG A 84 26.40 2.29 -33.87
N LEU A 85 25.09 2.04 -33.88
CA LEU A 85 24.38 1.42 -35.00
C LEU A 85 23.60 2.45 -35.82
N GLU A 86 23.80 3.74 -35.54
CA GLU A 86 23.14 4.86 -36.20
C GLU A 86 21.61 4.69 -36.24
N ASN A 87 21.00 4.35 -35.10
CA ASN A 87 19.53 4.20 -34.97
C ASN A 87 18.84 5.57 -34.96
N TYR A 88 19.02 6.27 -36.06
CA TYR A 88 18.50 7.59 -36.36
C TYR A 88 17.57 7.53 -37.56
N GLY A 89 16.91 8.65 -37.82
CA GLY A 89 16.09 8.82 -39.01
C GLY A 89 14.61 8.81 -38.71
N TRP A 90 13.82 8.95 -39.77
CA TRP A 90 12.41 9.28 -39.67
C TRP A 90 11.58 8.15 -39.04
N ILE A 91 11.94 6.90 -39.30
CA ILE A 91 11.24 5.72 -38.79
C ILE A 91 11.94 5.22 -37.52
N ASP A 92 13.23 4.95 -37.60
CA ASP A 92 13.97 4.14 -36.62
C ASP A 92 14.28 4.88 -35.30
N TYR A 93 14.38 6.23 -35.32
CA TYR A 93 14.73 7.00 -34.13
C TYR A 93 13.73 6.79 -32.99
N GLY A 94 14.25 6.40 -31.82
CA GLY A 94 13.50 6.11 -30.61
C GLY A 94 13.39 4.62 -30.26
N ASP A 95 13.71 3.71 -31.18
CA ASP A 95 13.85 2.28 -30.88
C ASP A 95 15.31 1.83 -30.88
N VAL A 96 15.55 0.61 -30.41
CA VAL A 96 16.87 -0.02 -30.37
C VAL A 96 16.82 -1.40 -30.98
N ASN A 97 17.99 -1.94 -31.32
CA ASN A 97 18.08 -3.27 -31.89
C ASN A 97 17.89 -4.35 -30.82
N TYR A 98 17.19 -5.43 -31.15
CA TYR A 98 16.93 -6.54 -30.23
C TYR A 98 17.98 -7.64 -30.35
N ARG A 99 18.16 -8.22 -31.54
CA ARG A 99 19.17 -9.25 -31.77
C ARG A 99 20.41 -8.63 -32.41
N LEU A 100 21.54 -8.83 -31.77
CA LEU A 100 22.84 -8.30 -32.16
C LEU A 100 23.81 -9.42 -32.51
N ASP A 101 24.68 -9.16 -33.48
CA ASP A 101 25.83 -9.98 -33.80
C ASP A 101 27.10 -9.27 -33.26
N ASN A 102 28.03 -10.05 -32.70
CA ASN A 102 29.22 -9.54 -31.99
C ASN A 102 28.92 -8.49 -30.88
N PRO A 103 27.93 -8.69 -30.00
CA PRO A 103 27.48 -7.66 -29.06
C PRO A 103 28.51 -7.26 -27.99
N LEU A 104 29.61 -8.01 -27.86
CA LEU A 104 30.71 -7.76 -26.93
C LEU A 104 31.87 -6.97 -27.54
N ASP A 105 31.89 -6.80 -28.86
CA ASP A 105 32.98 -6.15 -29.57
C ASP A 105 32.51 -4.81 -30.12
N PRO A 106 32.93 -3.68 -29.51
CA PRO A 106 32.60 -2.36 -29.99
C PRO A 106 32.90 -2.17 -31.48
N GLU A 107 33.96 -2.77 -32.03
CA GLU A 107 34.41 -2.51 -33.39
C GLU A 107 33.60 -3.27 -34.44
N SER A 108 33.17 -4.50 -34.14
CA SER A 108 32.48 -5.39 -35.08
C SER A 108 31.00 -5.63 -34.77
N ILE A 109 30.45 -4.96 -33.77
CA ILE A 109 29.02 -5.06 -33.43
C ILE A 109 28.14 -4.66 -34.61
N THR A 110 27.09 -5.47 -34.84
CA THR A 110 26.04 -5.17 -35.81
C THR A 110 24.71 -5.76 -35.34
N PHE A 111 23.63 -5.50 -36.06
CA PHE A 111 22.32 -6.07 -35.79
C PHE A 111 22.03 -7.28 -36.69
N SER A 112 21.25 -8.22 -36.16
CA SER A 112 20.70 -9.31 -36.95
C SER A 112 19.49 -8.85 -37.75
N LEU A 113 19.33 -9.34 -38.97
CA LEU A 113 18.14 -9.05 -39.80
C LEU A 113 16.86 -9.70 -39.23
N TRP A 114 16.99 -10.80 -38.51
CA TRP A 114 15.86 -11.44 -37.84
C TRP A 114 15.73 -10.89 -36.42
N ARG A 115 14.53 -10.41 -36.07
CA ARG A 115 14.28 -9.67 -34.82
C ARG A 115 15.25 -8.49 -34.67
N ARG A 116 15.31 -7.66 -35.71
CA ARG A 116 16.18 -6.48 -35.71
C ARG A 116 15.80 -5.48 -34.63
N TRP A 117 14.51 -5.20 -34.46
CA TRP A 117 13.99 -4.12 -33.62
C TRP A 117 13.36 -4.63 -32.32
N ALA A 118 13.59 -3.93 -31.21
CA ALA A 118 13.12 -4.29 -29.88
C ALA A 118 11.66 -3.95 -29.65
N SER A 119 11.17 -2.82 -30.15
CA SER A 119 9.77 -2.43 -29.98
C SER A 119 9.36 -2.54 -28.49
N MET A 120 8.26 -3.24 -28.18
CA MET A 120 7.80 -3.53 -26.81
C MET A 120 8.27 -4.89 -26.26
N PHE A 121 9.31 -5.53 -26.80
CA PHE A 121 9.74 -6.83 -26.28
C PHE A 121 10.21 -6.74 -24.82
N TYR A 122 9.76 -7.71 -24.02
CA TYR A 122 10.15 -7.87 -22.62
C TYR A 122 9.95 -6.59 -21.78
N GLY A 123 8.94 -5.77 -21.99
CA GLY A 123 8.69 -4.61 -21.11
C GLY A 123 9.82 -3.59 -21.04
N GLY A 124 10.76 -3.60 -21.99
CA GLY A 124 11.82 -2.60 -22.10
C GLY A 124 11.33 -1.15 -22.14
N PRO A 125 10.13 -0.84 -22.68
CA PRO A 125 9.55 0.51 -22.61
C PRO A 125 9.16 0.98 -21.20
N ASN A 126 8.93 0.06 -20.25
CA ASN A 126 8.52 0.41 -18.89
C ASN A 126 9.70 0.89 -18.01
N VAL A 127 10.93 0.55 -18.37
CA VAL A 127 12.13 0.81 -17.54
C VAL A 127 12.45 2.30 -17.47
N ALA A 128 12.56 2.97 -18.62
CA ALA A 128 12.93 4.38 -18.68
C ALA A 128 11.97 5.31 -17.90
N PRO A 129 10.63 5.19 -18.03
CA PRO A 129 9.74 6.02 -17.21
C PRO A 129 9.79 5.68 -15.73
N LEU A 130 9.96 4.41 -15.35
CA LEU A 130 10.12 4.04 -13.94
C LEU A 130 11.39 4.68 -13.34
N LEU A 131 12.53 4.54 -14.02
CA LEU A 131 13.78 5.14 -13.58
C LEU A 131 13.70 6.67 -13.55
N TYR A 132 12.98 7.27 -14.49
CA TYR A 132 12.75 8.70 -14.47
C TYR A 132 11.96 9.15 -13.25
N LEU A 133 10.82 8.50 -12.97
CA LEU A 133 9.95 8.89 -11.86
C LEU A 133 10.62 8.70 -10.49
N ARG A 134 11.57 7.76 -10.38
CA ARG A 134 12.40 7.52 -9.18
C ARG A 134 13.57 8.50 -9.00
N SER A 135 14.03 9.16 -10.05
CA SER A 135 15.29 9.93 -10.00
C SER A 135 15.17 11.39 -10.47
N GLY A 136 14.13 11.73 -11.23
CA GLY A 136 14.02 13.00 -11.95
C GLY A 136 15.07 13.19 -13.06
N ARG A 137 15.82 12.14 -13.42
CA ARG A 137 16.95 12.26 -14.35
C ARG A 137 16.53 12.51 -15.79
N ARG A 138 17.19 13.48 -16.41
CA ARG A 138 16.85 13.95 -17.74
C ARG A 138 17.07 12.93 -18.85
N ASP A 139 18.11 12.11 -18.76
CA ASP A 139 18.46 11.10 -19.75
C ASP A 139 17.42 9.95 -19.80
N ALA A 140 16.96 9.48 -18.63
CA ALA A 140 15.88 8.51 -18.53
C ALA A 140 14.57 9.06 -19.15
N TRP A 141 14.25 10.33 -18.88
CA TRP A 141 13.11 11.00 -19.51
C TRP A 141 13.24 11.12 -21.02
N ASP A 142 14.38 11.57 -21.53
CA ASP A 142 14.57 11.78 -22.97
C ASP A 142 14.45 10.44 -23.72
N LEU A 143 15.01 9.36 -23.17
CA LEU A 143 14.85 8.00 -23.70
C LEU A 143 13.39 7.52 -23.65
N HIS A 144 12.70 7.69 -22.53
CA HIS A 144 11.28 7.33 -22.40
C HIS A 144 10.44 8.06 -23.46
N ARG A 145 10.58 9.38 -23.55
CA ARG A 145 9.82 10.22 -24.49
C ARG A 145 10.05 9.80 -25.94
N THR A 146 11.30 9.54 -26.34
CA THR A 146 11.60 9.12 -27.73
C THR A 146 11.09 7.72 -28.01
N ASN A 147 11.22 6.79 -27.05
CA ASN A 147 10.80 5.41 -27.21
C ASN A 147 9.28 5.26 -27.24
N THR A 148 8.56 5.89 -26.30
CA THR A 148 7.10 5.88 -26.28
C THR A 148 6.54 6.42 -27.59
N ARG A 149 7.03 7.57 -28.05
CA ARG A 149 6.58 8.16 -29.34
C ARG A 149 6.84 7.24 -30.52
N HIS A 150 8.04 6.65 -30.59
CA HIS A 150 8.35 5.68 -31.64
C HIS A 150 7.32 4.55 -31.65
N ILE A 151 7.10 3.91 -30.50
CA ILE A 151 6.22 2.76 -30.40
C ILE A 151 4.77 3.14 -30.74
N THR A 152 4.28 4.23 -30.17
CA THR A 152 2.94 4.78 -30.40
C THR A 152 2.67 5.04 -31.89
N ASP A 153 3.66 5.55 -32.62
CA ASP A 153 3.50 5.95 -34.02
C ASP A 153 3.82 4.81 -35.00
N ILE A 154 4.94 4.12 -34.80
CA ILE A 154 5.56 3.22 -35.79
C ILE A 154 5.23 1.76 -35.52
N ASP A 155 5.19 1.33 -34.26
CA ASP A 155 5.00 -0.08 -33.91
C ASP A 155 3.54 -0.47 -33.69
N ILE A 156 2.61 0.49 -33.73
CA ILE A 156 1.18 0.25 -33.60
C ILE A 156 0.48 0.68 -34.89
N ALA A 157 -0.41 -0.15 -35.40
CA ALA A 157 -1.24 0.18 -36.55
C ALA A 157 -2.36 1.16 -36.17
N HIS A 158 -2.59 2.18 -36.98
CA HIS A 158 -3.56 3.26 -36.76
C HIS A 158 -4.84 3.10 -37.60
N LEU A 159 -4.84 2.16 -38.54
CA LEU A 159 -5.94 1.91 -39.47
C LEU A 159 -6.19 0.41 -39.66
N ASP A 160 -7.45 0.04 -39.80
CA ASP A 160 -7.86 -1.30 -40.19
C ASP A 160 -7.64 -1.55 -41.68
N HIS A 161 -7.25 -2.78 -42.02
CA HIS A 161 -7.21 -3.24 -43.40
C HIS A 161 -7.38 -4.76 -43.49
N PRO A 162 -8.61 -5.27 -43.71
CA PRO A 162 -8.92 -6.69 -43.68
C PRO A 162 -8.05 -7.53 -44.62
N ARG A 163 -7.84 -7.07 -45.87
CA ARG A 163 -7.04 -7.79 -46.87
C ARG A 163 -5.56 -7.92 -46.49
N PHE A 164 -5.04 -7.06 -45.63
CA PHE A 164 -3.64 -7.10 -45.19
C PHE A 164 -3.50 -7.60 -43.74
N GLY A 165 -4.61 -8.01 -43.11
CA GLY A 165 -4.61 -8.42 -41.70
C GLY A 165 -4.16 -7.31 -40.75
N LYS A 166 -4.42 -6.04 -41.09
CA LYS A 166 -4.11 -4.89 -40.22
C LYS A 166 -5.34 -4.55 -39.38
N ARG A 167 -5.12 -4.28 -38.09
CA ARG A 167 -6.12 -3.95 -37.07
C ARG A 167 -5.66 -2.66 -36.41
N LYS A 168 -6.49 -1.62 -36.35
CA LYS A 168 -6.19 -0.40 -35.58
C LYS A 168 -5.93 -0.80 -34.13
N GLY A 169 -4.82 -0.36 -33.55
CA GLY A 169 -4.36 -0.77 -32.20
C GLY A 169 -3.54 -2.05 -32.17
N GLY A 170 -3.47 -2.79 -33.27
CA GLY A 170 -2.60 -3.94 -33.36
C GLY A 170 -1.13 -3.51 -33.39
N ARG A 171 -0.34 -4.03 -32.47
CA ARG A 171 1.12 -3.90 -32.51
C ARG A 171 1.70 -4.72 -33.66
N TYR A 172 2.63 -4.17 -34.45
CA TYR A 172 3.47 -4.96 -35.36
C TYR A 172 4.51 -5.74 -34.55
N GLY A 173 4.60 -7.06 -34.71
CA GLY A 173 5.65 -7.83 -34.02
C GLY A 173 5.29 -9.26 -33.63
N GLY A 174 6.23 -9.93 -32.96
CA GLY A 174 6.11 -11.30 -32.43
C GLY A 174 7.13 -12.29 -32.99
N ASN A 175 7.43 -12.17 -34.28
CA ASN A 175 8.37 -13.06 -34.98
C ASN A 175 9.63 -12.36 -35.51
N GLY A 176 9.76 -11.03 -35.30
CA GLY A 176 10.96 -10.27 -35.66
C GLY A 176 11.06 -9.89 -37.13
N GLY A 177 10.42 -8.79 -37.52
CA GLY A 177 10.55 -8.23 -38.85
C GLY A 177 11.93 -7.58 -39.08
N ILE A 178 12.32 -7.51 -40.37
CA ILE A 178 13.51 -6.76 -40.82
C ILE A 178 13.31 -5.23 -40.64
N VAL A 179 12.05 -4.79 -40.68
CA VAL A 179 11.61 -3.43 -40.36
C VAL A 179 10.38 -3.49 -39.43
N HIS A 180 10.12 -2.42 -38.69
CA HIS A 180 9.09 -2.32 -37.65
C HIS A 180 7.73 -2.90 -38.06
N TYR A 181 7.25 -2.57 -39.26
CA TYR A 181 5.92 -2.91 -39.77
C TYR A 181 5.88 -4.10 -40.73
N ALA A 182 7.00 -4.82 -40.91
CA ALA A 182 7.06 -6.00 -41.77
C ALA A 182 6.80 -7.33 -41.04
N ALA A 183 6.42 -7.27 -39.76
CA ALA A 183 5.93 -8.41 -39.01
C ALA A 183 4.40 -8.52 -39.09
N ASN A 184 3.88 -9.73 -38.82
CA ASN A 184 2.46 -9.91 -38.52
C ASN A 184 2.07 -9.07 -37.31
N LEU A 185 0.77 -8.80 -37.15
CA LEU A 185 0.29 -8.20 -35.91
C LEU A 185 0.47 -9.17 -34.75
N TYR A 186 0.99 -8.65 -33.66
CA TYR A 186 1.15 -9.37 -32.40
C TYR A 186 -0.24 -9.64 -31.81
N ASP A 187 -0.54 -10.91 -31.57
CA ASP A 187 -1.73 -11.29 -30.81
C ASP A 187 -1.54 -11.03 -29.31
N LEU A 188 -2.58 -11.28 -28.53
CA LEU A 188 -2.56 -11.04 -27.08
C LEU A 188 -1.48 -11.91 -26.39
N GLY A 189 -0.62 -11.31 -25.56
CA GLY A 189 0.58 -11.98 -25.09
C GLY A 189 1.39 -11.25 -24.01
N PRO A 190 2.54 -11.80 -23.59
CA PRO A 190 3.41 -11.23 -22.54
C PRO A 190 3.96 -9.84 -22.91
N ASP A 191 4.19 -9.60 -24.21
CA ASP A 191 4.73 -8.34 -24.71
C ASP A 191 3.64 -7.31 -25.03
N THR A 192 2.46 -7.43 -24.41
CA THR A 192 1.42 -6.39 -24.42
C THR A 192 1.59 -5.50 -23.19
N HIS A 193 2.25 -4.36 -23.39
CA HIS A 193 2.57 -3.40 -22.33
C HIS A 193 1.78 -2.12 -22.53
N LEU A 194 1.10 -1.66 -21.48
CA LEU A 194 0.32 -0.42 -21.50
C LEU A 194 0.97 0.66 -20.62
N ARG A 195 1.57 0.25 -19.49
CA ARG A 195 2.18 1.13 -18.49
C ARG A 195 3.02 2.29 -19.06
N PHE A 196 3.92 2.06 -20.01
CA PHE A 196 4.74 3.14 -20.58
C PHE A 196 3.89 4.23 -21.28
N MET A 197 2.78 3.88 -21.94
CA MET A 197 1.86 4.85 -22.53
C MET A 197 1.10 5.63 -21.46
N LEU A 198 0.68 4.94 -20.38
CA LEU A 198 0.02 5.58 -19.25
C LEU A 198 0.96 6.56 -18.53
N PHE A 199 2.21 6.18 -18.31
CA PHE A 199 3.20 7.07 -17.70
C PHE A 199 3.48 8.30 -18.56
N ASP A 200 3.62 8.17 -19.89
CA ASP A 200 3.78 9.34 -20.75
C ASP A 200 2.55 10.27 -20.69
N TYR A 201 1.35 9.70 -20.62
CA TYR A 201 0.11 10.47 -20.43
C TYR A 201 0.04 11.15 -19.06
N TYR A 202 0.28 10.43 -17.96
CA TYR A 202 0.21 10.98 -16.61
C TYR A 202 1.28 12.05 -16.34
N ILE A 203 2.47 11.90 -16.93
CA ILE A 203 3.56 12.87 -16.75
C ILE A 203 3.35 14.13 -17.61
N ASN A 204 2.80 14.00 -18.83
CA ASN A 204 2.83 15.09 -19.82
C ASN A 204 1.46 15.53 -20.34
N GLY A 205 0.38 14.86 -19.96
CA GLY A 205 -0.93 15.04 -20.59
C GLY A 205 -0.91 14.74 -22.09
N ASN A 206 -0.07 13.81 -22.56
CA ASN A 206 0.08 13.52 -23.99
C ASN A 206 -1.16 12.83 -24.56
N LEU A 207 -2.12 13.63 -25.03
CA LEU A 207 -3.40 13.16 -25.58
C LEU A 207 -3.23 12.23 -26.78
N ARG A 208 -2.15 12.37 -27.55
CA ARG A 208 -1.88 11.47 -28.68
C ARG A 208 -1.57 10.07 -28.18
N VAL A 209 -0.72 9.93 -27.18
CA VAL A 209 -0.40 8.61 -26.59
C VAL A 209 -1.64 8.01 -25.92
N TRP A 210 -2.46 8.83 -25.27
CA TRP A 210 -3.73 8.38 -24.69
C TRP A 210 -4.74 7.88 -25.75
N GLU A 211 -4.88 8.59 -26.87
CA GLU A 211 -5.70 8.14 -28.01
C GLU A 211 -5.24 6.75 -28.48
N VAL A 212 -3.93 6.57 -28.62
CA VAL A 212 -3.33 5.30 -29.06
C VAL A 212 -3.52 4.17 -28.07
N ALA A 213 -3.34 4.46 -26.77
CA ALA A 213 -3.59 3.51 -25.70
C ALA A 213 -5.03 2.97 -25.73
N ASN A 214 -6.03 3.83 -26.01
CA ASN A 214 -7.43 3.42 -26.05
C ASN A 214 -7.70 2.42 -27.19
N TYR A 215 -7.34 2.74 -28.43
CA TYR A 215 -7.60 1.79 -29.51
C TYR A 215 -6.68 0.55 -29.45
N TYR A 216 -5.50 0.65 -28.81
CA TYR A 216 -4.65 -0.50 -28.48
C TYR A 216 -5.39 -1.48 -27.57
N LEU A 217 -5.98 -0.96 -26.47
CA LEU A 217 -6.84 -1.74 -25.58
C LEU A 217 -8.05 -2.33 -26.31
N ASP A 218 -8.74 -1.54 -27.13
CA ASP A 218 -9.94 -2.00 -27.85
C ASP A 218 -9.62 -3.12 -28.85
N ASN A 219 -8.49 -3.03 -29.56
CA ASN A 219 -8.00 -4.11 -30.42
C ASN A 219 -7.81 -5.40 -29.64
N TYR A 220 -7.12 -5.33 -28.50
CA TYR A 220 -6.82 -6.53 -27.71
C TYR A 220 -8.06 -7.06 -26.99
N LEU A 221 -8.98 -6.20 -26.57
CA LEU A 221 -10.29 -6.57 -26.06
C LEU A 221 -11.06 -7.41 -27.08
N ALA A 222 -11.06 -7.02 -28.36
CA ALA A 222 -11.71 -7.79 -29.43
C ALA A 222 -11.14 -9.21 -29.59
N LEU A 223 -9.89 -9.45 -29.19
CA LEU A 223 -9.22 -10.76 -29.28
C LEU A 223 -9.46 -11.66 -28.07
N THR A 224 -10.03 -11.15 -26.98
CA THR A 224 -10.31 -11.94 -25.76
C THR A 224 -11.24 -13.12 -26.02
N SER A 225 -12.17 -12.95 -26.97
CA SER A 225 -13.15 -13.98 -27.36
C SER A 225 -12.54 -15.11 -28.20
N SER A 226 -11.32 -14.93 -28.73
CA SER A 226 -10.67 -15.94 -29.56
C SER A 226 -10.40 -17.22 -28.76
N ARG A 227 -10.57 -18.39 -29.41
CA ARG A 227 -10.39 -19.70 -28.75
C ARG A 227 -9.04 -19.83 -28.05
N SER A 228 -7.98 -19.25 -28.61
CA SER A 228 -6.65 -19.27 -28.01
C SER A 228 -6.54 -18.48 -26.70
N ASN A 229 -7.37 -17.48 -26.48
CA ASN A 229 -7.34 -16.60 -25.31
C ASN A 229 -8.39 -16.97 -24.24
N ARG A 230 -9.23 -17.97 -24.51
CA ARG A 230 -10.19 -18.55 -23.55
C ARG A 230 -9.62 -19.70 -22.73
N ILE A 231 -8.40 -20.13 -23.03
CA ILE A 231 -7.70 -21.19 -22.30
C ILE A 231 -6.39 -20.65 -21.77
N TYR A 232 -5.90 -21.24 -20.68
CA TYR A 232 -4.59 -20.91 -20.14
C TYR A 232 -3.48 -21.15 -21.17
N ARG A 233 -2.63 -20.14 -21.36
CA ARG A 233 -1.49 -20.15 -22.27
C ARG A 233 -0.28 -19.48 -21.62
N HIS A 234 0.21 -20.07 -20.53
CA HIS A 234 1.44 -19.65 -19.86
C HIS A 234 1.53 -18.10 -19.75
N ARG A 235 2.62 -17.52 -20.27
CA ARG A 235 2.92 -16.08 -20.27
C ARG A 235 1.90 -15.20 -21.00
N ASN A 236 1.16 -15.74 -21.98
CA ASN A 236 0.16 -14.96 -22.67
C ASN A 236 -0.98 -14.60 -21.72
N THR A 237 -1.40 -15.54 -20.88
CA THR A 237 -2.47 -15.30 -19.89
C THR A 237 -2.04 -14.26 -18.86
N GLY A 238 -0.83 -14.34 -18.31
CA GLY A 238 -0.30 -13.38 -17.35
C GLY A 238 -0.16 -11.95 -17.91
N GLY A 239 0.45 -11.81 -19.09
CA GLY A 239 0.55 -10.50 -19.75
C GLY A 239 -0.80 -9.89 -20.11
N SER A 240 -1.78 -10.72 -20.48
CA SER A 240 -3.15 -10.27 -20.75
C SER A 240 -3.85 -9.80 -19.48
N LEU A 241 -3.69 -10.54 -18.37
CA LEU A 241 -4.24 -10.16 -17.08
C LEU A 241 -3.70 -8.78 -16.66
N ARG A 242 -2.39 -8.57 -16.80
CA ARG A 242 -1.77 -7.26 -16.53
C ARG A 242 -2.33 -6.17 -17.45
N LEU A 243 -2.37 -6.39 -18.76
CA LEU A 243 -2.87 -5.40 -19.74
C LEU A 243 -4.26 -4.89 -19.36
N PHE A 244 -5.20 -5.79 -19.08
CA PHE A 244 -6.57 -5.40 -18.75
C PHE A 244 -6.72 -4.89 -17.32
N SER A 245 -5.85 -5.29 -16.39
CA SER A 245 -5.78 -4.68 -15.06
C SER A 245 -5.34 -3.22 -15.14
N GLU A 246 -4.27 -2.92 -15.89
CA GLU A 246 -3.80 -1.55 -16.13
C GLU A 246 -4.84 -0.74 -16.93
N GLY A 247 -5.50 -1.35 -17.92
CA GLY A 247 -6.56 -0.71 -18.68
C GLY A 247 -7.79 -0.39 -17.83
N TYR A 248 -8.20 -1.30 -16.94
CA TYR A 248 -9.30 -1.07 -16.01
C TYR A 248 -8.96 0.02 -15.00
N GLU A 249 -7.79 -0.03 -14.36
CA GLU A 249 -7.35 1.02 -13.43
C GLU A 249 -7.37 2.42 -14.07
N ALA A 250 -6.92 2.52 -15.33
CA ALA A 250 -6.83 3.80 -16.03
C ALA A 250 -8.18 4.34 -16.52
N THR A 251 -9.22 3.51 -16.67
CA THR A 251 -10.46 3.90 -17.38
C THR A 251 -11.76 3.55 -16.66
N TRP A 252 -11.70 2.64 -15.70
CA TRP A 252 -12.85 2.06 -14.99
C TRP A 252 -13.89 1.40 -15.90
N LYS A 253 -13.53 1.08 -17.15
CA LYS A 253 -14.43 0.45 -18.13
C LYS A 253 -14.77 -0.99 -17.74
N PRO A 254 -16.05 -1.37 -17.63
CA PRO A 254 -16.46 -2.70 -17.17
C PRO A 254 -16.02 -3.82 -18.13
N GLU A 255 -15.79 -3.53 -19.40
CA GLU A 255 -15.33 -4.52 -20.38
C GLU A 255 -13.90 -4.98 -20.09
N TYR A 256 -13.02 -4.10 -19.61
CA TYR A 256 -11.67 -4.47 -19.19
C TYR A 256 -11.68 -5.25 -17.88
N LEU A 257 -12.58 -4.90 -16.95
CA LEU A 257 -12.85 -5.69 -15.74
C LEU A 257 -13.31 -7.12 -16.10
N ALA A 258 -14.23 -7.25 -17.05
CA ALA A 258 -14.69 -8.54 -17.54
C ALA A 258 -13.55 -9.33 -18.20
N ALA A 259 -12.72 -8.68 -19.01
CA ALA A 259 -11.56 -9.31 -19.65
C ALA A 259 -10.53 -9.80 -18.62
N MET A 260 -10.15 -8.97 -17.63
CA MET A 260 -9.18 -9.40 -16.60
C MET A 260 -9.73 -10.56 -15.76
N ARG A 261 -11.02 -10.56 -15.41
CA ARG A 261 -11.69 -11.69 -14.73
C ARG A 261 -11.68 -12.97 -15.56
N GLN A 262 -11.87 -12.88 -16.88
CA GLN A 262 -11.73 -14.03 -17.78
C GLN A 262 -10.32 -14.64 -17.69
N PHE A 263 -9.26 -13.83 -17.73
CA PHE A 263 -7.89 -14.34 -17.62
C PHE A 263 -7.56 -14.87 -16.23
N ALA A 264 -8.10 -14.26 -15.17
CA ALA A 264 -8.00 -14.79 -13.80
C ALA A 264 -8.64 -16.18 -13.69
N HIS A 265 -9.86 -16.37 -14.22
CA HIS A 265 -10.50 -17.69 -14.25
C HIS A 265 -9.70 -18.72 -15.06
N ALA A 266 -9.07 -18.31 -16.17
CA ALA A 266 -8.18 -19.21 -16.91
C ALA A 266 -6.97 -19.63 -16.06
N LEU A 267 -6.40 -18.72 -15.26
CA LEU A 267 -5.34 -19.04 -14.31
C LEU A 267 -5.81 -19.98 -13.20
N TYR A 268 -6.99 -19.75 -12.61
CA TYR A 268 -7.55 -20.61 -11.57
C TYR A 268 -7.80 -22.03 -12.09
N GLY A 269 -8.38 -22.16 -13.28
CA GLY A 269 -8.58 -23.46 -13.92
C GLY A 269 -7.27 -24.19 -14.19
N ALA A 270 -6.23 -23.45 -14.58
CA ALA A 270 -4.89 -24.02 -14.77
C ALA A 270 -4.23 -24.43 -13.45
N ALA A 271 -4.33 -23.60 -12.42
CA ALA A 271 -3.83 -23.91 -11.08
C ALA A 271 -4.48 -25.19 -10.53
N ALA A 272 -5.80 -25.32 -10.66
CA ALA A 272 -6.52 -26.52 -10.26
C ALA A 272 -6.09 -27.77 -11.05
N ALA A 273 -5.75 -27.62 -12.33
CA ALA A 273 -5.35 -28.74 -13.19
C ALA A 273 -3.87 -29.12 -13.06
N LEU A 274 -2.99 -28.15 -12.80
CA LEU A 274 -1.53 -28.32 -12.84
C LEU A 274 -0.88 -28.29 -11.46
N GLY A 275 -1.61 -27.85 -10.42
CA GLY A 275 -1.08 -27.63 -9.06
C GLY A 275 -0.25 -26.35 -8.92
N PHE A 276 0.04 -25.64 -10.00
CA PHE A 276 0.68 -24.33 -10.02
C PHE A 276 0.43 -23.69 -11.38
N THR A 277 0.59 -22.38 -11.49
CA THR A 277 0.72 -21.72 -12.78
C THR A 277 2.16 -21.29 -13.02
N ARG A 278 2.46 -20.74 -14.18
CA ARG A 278 3.81 -20.34 -14.55
C ARG A 278 4.38 -19.29 -13.57
N TYR A 279 5.21 -19.73 -12.63
CA TYR A 279 5.78 -18.92 -11.54
C TYR A 279 7.03 -18.13 -11.95
N ASP A 280 7.60 -18.44 -13.10
CA ASP A 280 8.96 -18.07 -13.50
C ASP A 280 8.98 -16.69 -14.23
N ASP A 281 7.84 -16.23 -14.76
CA ASP A 281 7.75 -15.06 -15.65
C ASP A 281 7.40 -13.75 -14.91
N VAL A 282 8.29 -12.76 -15.05
CA VAL A 282 8.19 -11.41 -14.48
C VAL A 282 6.85 -10.73 -14.76
N TYR A 283 6.31 -10.90 -15.97
CA TYR A 283 5.07 -10.23 -16.37
C TYR A 283 3.84 -10.89 -15.79
N MET A 284 3.95 -12.17 -15.44
CA MET A 284 2.84 -12.92 -14.90
C MET A 284 2.58 -12.54 -13.45
N ASN A 285 3.63 -12.33 -12.66
CA ASN A 285 3.50 -11.94 -11.26
C ASN A 285 2.94 -10.52 -11.14
N GLU A 286 3.41 -9.56 -11.95
CA GLU A 286 2.82 -8.21 -12.02
C GLU A 286 1.30 -8.26 -12.27
N GLY A 287 0.85 -9.10 -13.21
CA GLY A 287 -0.56 -9.24 -13.53
C GLY A 287 -1.40 -9.78 -12.36
N LYS A 288 -0.90 -10.79 -11.65
CA LYS A 288 -1.58 -11.36 -10.48
C LYS A 288 -1.63 -10.36 -9.33
N ILE A 289 -0.51 -9.71 -9.04
CA ILE A 289 -0.39 -8.69 -7.98
C ILE A 289 -1.38 -7.55 -8.27
N LYS A 290 -1.38 -7.03 -9.49
CA LYS A 290 -2.26 -5.92 -9.87
C LYS A 290 -3.74 -6.30 -9.84
N TYR A 291 -4.07 -7.50 -10.34
CA TYR A 291 -5.44 -8.00 -10.25
C TYR A 291 -5.91 -8.12 -8.80
N TYR A 292 -5.07 -8.67 -7.91
CA TYR A 292 -5.38 -8.72 -6.47
C TYR A 292 -5.59 -7.32 -5.89
N GLN A 293 -4.68 -6.38 -6.14
CA GLN A 293 -4.80 -5.00 -5.65
C GLN A 293 -6.10 -4.31 -6.08
N LEU A 294 -6.57 -4.57 -7.31
CA LEU A 294 -7.79 -3.95 -7.84
C LEU A 294 -9.08 -4.62 -7.39
N THR A 295 -9.04 -5.90 -6.98
CA THR A 295 -10.24 -6.70 -6.75
C THR A 295 -10.39 -7.24 -5.33
N GLY A 296 -9.30 -7.31 -4.56
CA GLY A 296 -9.26 -8.02 -3.29
C GLY A 296 -9.48 -9.53 -3.41
N ASP A 297 -9.36 -10.11 -4.62
CA ASP A 297 -9.63 -11.53 -4.86
C ASP A 297 -8.54 -12.41 -4.25
N GLU A 298 -8.83 -12.91 -3.05
CA GLU A 298 -7.93 -13.75 -2.26
C GLU A 298 -7.49 -15.04 -2.99
N GLN A 299 -8.29 -15.54 -3.94
CA GLN A 299 -7.89 -16.69 -4.75
C GLN A 299 -6.66 -16.38 -5.61
N MET A 300 -6.53 -15.15 -6.11
CA MET A 300 -5.35 -14.72 -6.87
C MET A 300 -4.12 -14.59 -5.97
N ARG A 301 -4.30 -14.08 -4.75
CA ARG A 301 -3.22 -13.97 -3.76
C ARG A 301 -2.67 -15.35 -3.44
N GLU A 302 -3.52 -16.31 -3.10
CA GLU A 302 -3.10 -17.68 -2.79
C GLU A 302 -2.44 -18.36 -3.99
N LEU A 303 -2.94 -18.11 -5.21
CA LEU A 303 -2.28 -18.61 -6.42
C LEU A 303 -0.87 -18.03 -6.60
N LEU A 304 -0.68 -16.73 -6.38
CA LEU A 304 0.66 -16.12 -6.42
C LEU A 304 1.58 -16.76 -5.38
N LEU A 305 1.11 -16.93 -4.15
CA LEU A 305 1.89 -17.54 -3.06
C LEU A 305 2.26 -18.98 -3.34
N GLN A 306 1.33 -19.78 -3.87
CA GLN A 306 1.58 -21.15 -4.30
C GLN A 306 2.67 -21.21 -5.36
N ASP A 307 2.59 -20.32 -6.36
CA ASP A 307 3.59 -20.23 -7.42
C ASP A 307 4.98 -19.85 -6.88
N MET A 308 5.06 -18.91 -5.92
CA MET A 308 6.33 -18.54 -5.29
C MET A 308 6.89 -19.66 -4.42
N ARG A 309 6.06 -20.42 -3.70
CA ARG A 309 6.49 -21.60 -2.93
C ARG A 309 7.11 -22.67 -3.83
N VAL A 310 6.50 -22.95 -4.97
CA VAL A 310 7.06 -23.88 -5.97
C VAL A 310 8.37 -23.36 -6.55
N LEU A 311 8.49 -22.04 -6.76
CA LEU A 311 9.72 -21.43 -7.26
C LEU A 311 10.89 -21.60 -6.29
N ILE A 312 10.69 -21.33 -4.99
CA ILE A 312 11.79 -21.40 -4.00
C ILE A 312 12.30 -22.83 -3.76
N GLU A 313 11.54 -23.86 -4.14
CA GLU A 313 11.98 -25.26 -4.13
C GLU A 313 12.98 -25.58 -5.27
N ARG A 314 13.04 -24.75 -6.33
CA ARG A 314 13.88 -24.95 -7.52
C ARG A 314 15.21 -24.21 -7.46
N ARG A 315 15.94 -24.34 -6.35
CA ARG A 315 17.26 -23.70 -6.14
C ARG A 315 18.37 -24.24 -7.05
N ASP A 316 18.14 -25.37 -7.72
CA ASP A 316 19.08 -26.03 -8.63
C ASP A 316 19.17 -25.39 -10.02
N PHE A 317 18.23 -24.50 -10.36
CA PHE A 317 18.16 -23.87 -11.67
C PHE A 317 18.91 -22.53 -11.66
N HIS A 318 20.01 -22.42 -12.41
CA HIS A 318 20.73 -21.15 -12.54
C HIS A 318 19.79 -20.09 -13.15
N VAL A 319 19.41 -19.09 -12.35
CA VAL A 319 18.35 -18.11 -12.69
C VAL A 319 18.62 -17.29 -13.94
N PHE A 320 19.88 -17.24 -14.41
CA PHE A 320 20.27 -16.57 -15.64
C PHE A 320 20.52 -17.48 -16.84
N ASN A 321 20.47 -18.82 -16.67
CA ASN A 321 20.46 -19.74 -17.82
C ASN A 321 19.12 -19.70 -18.56
N ASP A 322 18.07 -19.36 -17.82
CA ASP A 322 16.79 -18.99 -18.40
C ASP A 322 16.19 -17.84 -17.61
N ILE A 323 16.41 -16.64 -18.14
CA ILE A 323 15.90 -15.33 -17.70
C ILE A 323 14.41 -15.33 -17.31
N ARG A 324 13.67 -16.30 -17.87
CA ARG A 324 12.26 -16.54 -17.61
C ARG A 324 12.03 -17.20 -16.24
N HIS A 325 13.03 -17.34 -15.36
CA HIS A 325 12.87 -17.85 -13.98
C HIS A 325 13.29 -16.86 -12.89
N THR A 326 13.56 -15.61 -13.26
CA THR A 326 13.95 -14.57 -12.30
C THR A 326 12.73 -13.72 -11.95
N THR A 327 12.31 -13.67 -10.69
CA THR A 327 11.20 -12.80 -10.25
C THR A 327 11.38 -12.35 -8.80
N MET A 328 12.29 -11.41 -8.59
CA MET A 328 12.52 -10.78 -7.30
C MET A 328 11.30 -9.98 -6.83
N GLU A 329 10.55 -9.35 -7.74
CA GLU A 329 9.31 -8.65 -7.40
C GLU A 329 8.24 -9.62 -6.88
N GLY A 330 8.07 -10.79 -7.52
CA GLY A 330 7.12 -11.80 -7.05
C GLY A 330 7.46 -12.31 -5.64
N LEU A 331 8.74 -12.57 -5.39
CA LEU A 331 9.24 -12.99 -4.07
C LEU A 331 9.09 -11.89 -3.01
N ALA A 332 9.36 -10.62 -3.36
CA ALA A 332 9.16 -9.48 -2.47
C ALA A 332 7.69 -9.33 -2.07
N HIS A 333 6.78 -9.45 -3.04
CA HIS A 333 5.34 -9.40 -2.77
C HIS A 333 4.84 -10.60 -1.96
N ALA A 334 5.37 -11.80 -2.20
CA ALA A 334 5.05 -12.95 -1.37
C ALA A 334 5.45 -12.73 0.08
N TYR A 335 6.65 -12.20 0.33
CA TYR A 335 7.07 -11.78 1.67
C TYR A 335 6.14 -10.72 2.26
N TRP A 336 5.82 -9.64 1.53
CA TRP A 336 4.91 -8.62 2.04
C TRP A 336 3.51 -9.15 2.36
N PHE A 337 3.05 -10.21 1.69
CA PHE A 337 1.75 -10.82 1.97
C PHE A 337 1.77 -11.76 3.18
N THR A 338 2.91 -12.38 3.51
CA THR A 338 2.94 -13.47 4.50
C THR A 338 3.90 -13.25 5.68
N GLY A 339 4.89 -12.38 5.54
CA GLY A 339 6.05 -12.31 6.43
C GLY A 339 6.99 -13.53 6.35
N ASP A 340 6.78 -14.45 5.40
CA ASP A 340 7.54 -15.70 5.29
C ASP A 340 8.94 -15.45 4.70
N GLU A 341 9.95 -15.56 5.56
CA GLU A 341 11.35 -15.26 5.22
C GLU A 341 11.96 -16.26 4.22
N SER A 342 11.33 -17.42 4.00
CA SER A 342 11.82 -18.37 2.99
C SER A 342 11.83 -17.78 1.57
N PHE A 343 10.98 -16.78 1.31
CA PHE A 343 11.01 -16.01 0.06
C PHE A 343 12.22 -15.06 -0.02
N LEU A 344 12.65 -14.50 1.12
CA LEU A 344 13.80 -13.59 1.19
C LEU A 344 15.10 -14.32 0.87
N ASP A 345 15.29 -15.53 1.39
CA ASP A 345 16.46 -16.37 1.10
C ASP A 345 16.69 -16.52 -0.40
N PHE A 346 15.63 -16.88 -1.14
CA PHE A 346 15.74 -17.11 -2.57
C PHE A 346 15.88 -15.79 -3.34
N LEU A 347 15.18 -14.73 -2.93
CA LEU A 347 15.32 -13.39 -3.51
C LEU A 347 16.76 -12.89 -3.37
N PHE A 348 17.34 -12.99 -2.18
CA PHE A 348 18.71 -12.54 -1.92
C PHE A 348 19.74 -13.39 -2.65
N TRP A 349 19.49 -14.69 -2.80
CA TRP A 349 20.30 -15.52 -3.70
C TRP A 349 20.22 -15.03 -5.15
N GLN A 350 19.02 -14.73 -5.69
CA GLN A 350 18.89 -14.16 -7.04
C GLN A 350 19.64 -12.84 -7.18
N LEU A 351 19.58 -11.99 -6.14
CA LEU A 351 20.30 -10.73 -6.08
C LEU A 351 21.82 -10.92 -6.00
N GLU A 352 22.31 -11.85 -5.19
CA GLU A 352 23.74 -12.19 -5.11
C GLU A 352 24.24 -12.68 -6.46
N VAL A 353 23.48 -13.54 -7.16
CA VAL A 353 23.87 -14.01 -8.50
C VAL A 353 23.84 -12.85 -9.50
N ALA A 354 22.83 -11.95 -9.46
CA ALA A 354 22.75 -10.77 -10.32
C ALA A 354 23.93 -9.81 -10.14
N LEU A 355 24.41 -9.67 -8.90
CA LEU A 355 25.48 -8.74 -8.50
C LEU A 355 26.87 -9.40 -8.40
N GLY A 356 26.93 -10.73 -8.54
CA GLY A 356 28.10 -11.56 -8.34
C GLY A 356 29.07 -11.54 -9.53
N PRO A 357 30.23 -12.20 -9.38
CA PRO A 357 31.17 -12.33 -10.49
C PRO A 357 30.58 -13.23 -11.60
N ASP A 358 30.96 -12.96 -12.85
CA ASP A 358 30.65 -13.76 -14.04
C ASP A 358 31.19 -15.21 -13.93
N GLU A 359 30.88 -16.05 -14.91
CA GLU A 359 31.31 -17.46 -14.95
C GLU A 359 32.83 -17.66 -14.86
N SER A 360 33.62 -16.61 -15.13
CA SER A 360 35.08 -16.63 -15.00
C SER A 360 35.59 -16.33 -13.58
N GLY A 361 34.69 -15.91 -12.68
CA GLY A 361 35.00 -15.55 -11.29
C GLY A 361 35.75 -14.23 -11.14
N SER A 362 35.95 -13.46 -12.21
CA SER A 362 36.92 -12.35 -12.24
C SER A 362 36.31 -10.94 -12.37
N LYS A 363 35.06 -10.81 -12.80
CA LYS A 363 34.39 -9.50 -13.02
C LYS A 363 32.92 -9.56 -12.62
N PRO A 364 32.30 -8.48 -12.11
CA PRO A 364 30.86 -8.45 -11.89
C PRO A 364 30.11 -8.75 -13.19
N MET A 365 28.99 -9.48 -13.12
CA MET A 365 28.16 -9.84 -14.27
C MET A 365 27.65 -8.62 -15.06
N ILE A 366 27.54 -7.46 -14.38
CA ILE A 366 27.23 -6.14 -14.94
C ILE A 366 28.34 -5.17 -14.56
N PRO A 367 29.05 -4.55 -15.51
CA PRO A 367 30.02 -3.51 -15.19
C PRO A 367 29.32 -2.28 -14.64
N THR A 368 29.59 -1.97 -13.37
CA THR A 368 29.00 -0.85 -12.63
C THR A 368 29.93 0.37 -12.51
N GLN A 369 31.14 0.28 -13.06
CA GLN A 369 32.16 1.32 -13.03
C GLN A 369 32.92 1.37 -14.36
N GLY A 370 33.30 2.56 -14.82
CA GLY A 370 34.08 2.77 -16.04
C GLY A 370 33.52 3.86 -16.95
N ASP A 371 34.11 3.99 -18.15
CA ASP A 371 33.61 4.88 -19.21
C ASP A 371 32.20 4.44 -19.62
N PRO A 372 31.18 5.34 -19.63
CA PRO A 372 29.84 5.03 -20.12
C PRO A 372 29.81 4.38 -21.51
N ALA A 373 30.77 4.73 -22.39
CA ALA A 373 30.91 4.13 -23.72
C ALA A 373 31.42 2.68 -23.67
N LEU A 374 32.05 2.26 -22.57
CA LEU A 374 32.50 0.88 -22.33
C LEU A 374 31.51 0.08 -21.46
N ILE A 375 30.77 0.72 -20.55
CA ILE A 375 29.65 0.10 -19.81
C ILE A 375 28.57 -0.37 -20.79
N GLY A 376 28.32 0.42 -21.84
CA GLY A 376 27.42 0.05 -22.92
C GLY A 376 27.93 -1.12 -23.80
N ALA A 377 29.22 -1.47 -23.76
CA ALA A 377 29.82 -2.47 -24.66
C ALA A 377 29.86 -3.90 -24.09
N THR A 378 29.49 -4.11 -22.83
CA THR A 378 29.77 -5.35 -22.10
C THR A 378 28.52 -6.22 -21.91
N GLY A 379 28.46 -7.38 -22.57
CA GLY A 379 27.58 -8.52 -22.24
C GLY A 379 26.56 -8.93 -23.32
N GLN A 380 26.61 -10.17 -23.81
CA GLN A 380 25.51 -10.81 -24.60
C GLN A 380 24.21 -10.87 -23.80
N THR A 381 24.34 -10.86 -22.48
CA THR A 381 23.31 -11.14 -21.49
C THR A 381 22.34 -9.98 -21.30
N LEU A 382 22.77 -8.73 -21.54
CA LEU A 382 21.97 -7.51 -21.31
C LEU A 382 20.63 -7.49 -22.06
N GLU A 383 20.63 -7.89 -23.33
CA GLU A 383 19.49 -7.75 -24.25
C GLU A 383 18.31 -8.68 -23.92
N TYR A 384 18.58 -9.85 -23.34
CA TYR A 384 17.53 -10.83 -23.03
C TYR A 384 17.12 -10.76 -21.55
N ALA A 385 18.06 -10.68 -20.59
CA ALA A 385 17.75 -10.85 -19.17
C ALA A 385 17.61 -9.54 -18.38
N TYR A 386 18.43 -8.54 -18.66
CA TYR A 386 18.75 -7.52 -17.66
C TYR A 386 17.85 -6.30 -17.75
N HIS A 387 17.49 -5.89 -18.98
CA HIS A 387 16.75 -4.66 -19.18
C HIS A 387 15.37 -4.73 -18.52
N SER A 388 14.64 -5.82 -18.75
CA SER A 388 13.28 -6.01 -18.28
C SER A 388 13.16 -6.46 -16.84
N THR A 389 14.01 -7.40 -16.45
CA THR A 389 13.90 -8.11 -15.18
C THR A 389 14.53 -7.27 -14.08
N LEU A 390 15.75 -6.77 -14.26
CA LEU A 390 16.39 -5.95 -13.24
C LEU A 390 15.87 -4.51 -13.25
N GLY A 391 15.69 -3.92 -14.45
CA GLY A 391 15.22 -2.54 -14.59
C GLY A 391 13.85 -2.28 -13.96
N ASN A 392 12.95 -3.27 -13.99
CA ASN A 392 11.63 -3.15 -13.37
C ASN A 392 11.58 -3.63 -11.91
N GLN A 393 12.40 -4.64 -11.52
CA GLN A 393 12.25 -5.28 -10.20
C GLN A 393 13.25 -4.81 -9.15
N LEU A 394 14.46 -4.36 -9.51
CA LEU A 394 15.41 -3.86 -8.52
C LEU A 394 14.86 -2.68 -7.69
N PRO A 395 14.07 -1.74 -8.27
CA PRO A 395 13.40 -0.73 -7.45
C PRO A 395 12.47 -1.29 -6.38
N VAL A 396 11.82 -2.42 -6.63
CA VAL A 396 10.96 -3.14 -5.66
C VAL A 396 11.82 -3.81 -4.60
N VAL A 397 12.93 -4.44 -5.00
CA VAL A 397 13.90 -5.04 -4.06
C VAL A 397 14.50 -3.98 -3.14
N MET A 398 14.88 -2.82 -3.67
CA MET A 398 15.37 -1.70 -2.87
C MET A 398 14.31 -1.24 -1.86
N LYS A 399 13.02 -1.22 -2.27
CA LYS A 399 11.95 -0.87 -1.35
C LYS A 399 11.78 -1.90 -0.24
N LEU A 400 11.90 -3.18 -0.57
CA LEU A 400 11.90 -4.25 0.42
C LEU A 400 13.06 -4.11 1.41
N LEU A 401 14.27 -3.78 0.94
CA LEU A 401 15.44 -3.59 1.82
C LEU A 401 15.26 -2.42 2.79
N ASP A 402 14.70 -1.31 2.28
CA ASP A 402 14.30 -0.14 3.07
C ASP A 402 13.25 -0.51 4.13
N ASP A 403 12.18 -1.20 3.74
CA ASP A 403 11.13 -1.68 4.66
C ASP A 403 11.67 -2.61 5.75
N LEU A 404 12.68 -3.43 5.43
CA LEU A 404 13.33 -4.34 6.37
C LEU A 404 14.36 -3.64 7.28
N GLY A 405 14.77 -2.40 6.96
CA GLY A 405 15.88 -1.73 7.64
C GLY A 405 17.22 -2.46 7.50
N VAL A 406 17.40 -3.24 6.43
CA VAL A 406 18.60 -4.07 6.19
C VAL A 406 19.48 -3.43 5.12
N PRO A 407 20.72 -2.99 5.45
CA PRO A 407 21.62 -2.43 4.45
C PRO A 407 22.11 -3.51 3.48
N LEU A 408 22.19 -3.19 2.19
CA LEU A 408 22.64 -4.13 1.15
C LEU A 408 24.03 -4.72 1.43
N SER A 409 24.93 -3.93 2.04
CA SER A 409 26.27 -4.37 2.43
C SER A 409 26.24 -5.54 3.41
N TYR A 410 25.21 -5.62 4.25
CA TYR A 410 25.06 -6.70 5.22
C TYR A 410 24.71 -8.02 4.52
N LEU A 411 23.79 -7.99 3.54
CA LEU A 411 23.39 -9.16 2.75
C LEU A 411 24.50 -9.69 1.84
N LEU A 412 25.32 -8.80 1.28
CA LEU A 412 26.43 -9.19 0.38
C LEU A 412 27.71 -9.53 1.13
N SER A 413 27.82 -9.18 2.40
CA SER A 413 28.89 -9.70 3.24
C SER A 413 28.65 -11.20 3.40
N LYS A 414 29.64 -12.05 3.18
CA LYS A 414 29.63 -13.43 3.70
C LYS A 414 30.30 -13.37 5.07
N PRO A 415 29.59 -13.19 6.20
CA PRO A 415 30.25 -13.33 7.49
C PRO A 415 30.30 -14.83 7.77
N ARG A 416 31.49 -15.42 7.89
CA ARG A 416 31.64 -16.67 8.65
C ARG A 416 31.68 -16.28 10.13
N PRO A 417 30.59 -16.44 10.91
CA PRO A 417 30.53 -15.93 12.28
C PRO A 417 31.55 -16.64 13.21
N VAL A 418 31.95 -17.85 12.82
CA VAL A 418 32.77 -18.76 13.63
C VAL A 418 34.23 -18.31 13.78
N GLU A 419 34.79 -17.48 12.88
CA GLU A 419 36.21 -17.09 12.96
C GLU A 419 36.48 -15.82 13.80
N LEU A 420 35.53 -14.89 13.88
CA LEU A 420 35.70 -13.67 14.69
C LEU A 420 35.64 -13.98 16.19
N ILE A 421 34.71 -14.85 16.59
CA ILE A 421 34.44 -15.18 18.01
C ILE A 421 35.52 -16.11 18.59
N LYS A 422 36.26 -16.86 17.76
CA LYS A 422 37.34 -17.76 18.22
C LYS A 422 38.63 -17.05 18.67
N LYS A 423 38.81 -15.76 18.34
CA LYS A 423 40.06 -15.02 18.64
C LYS A 423 40.04 -14.25 19.95
N VAL A 424 38.87 -14.05 20.55
CA VAL A 424 38.68 -13.31 21.81
C VAL A 424 38.23 -14.36 22.83
N GLY A 425 38.78 -14.36 24.05
CA GLY A 425 38.49 -15.37 25.08
C GLY A 425 37.01 -15.45 25.50
N PRO A 426 36.65 -16.20 26.56
CA PRO A 426 35.28 -16.23 27.07
C PRO A 426 34.80 -14.80 27.33
N MET A 427 33.72 -14.40 26.67
CA MET A 427 33.17 -13.05 26.71
C MET A 427 31.77 -13.13 27.33
N VAL A 428 31.67 -12.76 28.60
CA VAL A 428 30.39 -12.42 29.25
C VAL A 428 30.09 -10.97 28.89
N ILE A 429 28.87 -10.71 28.46
CA ILE A 429 28.38 -9.36 28.18
C ILE A 429 27.53 -8.90 29.35
N HIS A 430 27.94 -7.83 30.04
CA HIS A 430 27.10 -7.13 31.00
C HIS A 430 26.29 -6.06 30.25
N ALA A 431 24.96 -6.22 30.22
CA ALA A 431 24.06 -5.36 29.45
C ALA A 431 22.79 -5.02 30.27
N PRO A 432 22.89 -4.12 31.27
CA PRO A 432 21.78 -3.76 32.17
C PRO A 432 20.60 -3.11 31.45
N ASP A 433 20.84 -2.41 30.34
CA ASP A 433 19.79 -1.78 29.50
C ASP A 433 19.25 -2.72 28.41
N GLY A 434 19.72 -3.98 28.40
CA GLY A 434 19.41 -5.00 27.41
C GLY A 434 20.54 -5.24 26.41
N LEU A 435 20.59 -6.48 25.94
CA LEU A 435 21.50 -6.95 24.89
C LEU A 435 20.80 -6.87 23.54
N THR A 436 21.44 -6.25 22.55
CA THR A 436 21.07 -6.40 21.13
C THR A 436 22.13 -7.26 20.47
N PRO A 437 21.90 -8.58 20.30
CA PRO A 437 22.83 -9.41 19.56
C PRO A 437 23.01 -8.85 18.15
N PRO A 438 24.23 -8.90 17.59
CA PRO A 438 24.44 -8.48 16.21
C PRO A 438 23.52 -9.32 15.31
N PRO A 439 22.86 -8.73 14.30
CA PRO A 439 22.15 -9.52 13.31
C PRO A 439 23.18 -10.46 12.69
N LEU A 440 22.88 -11.76 12.67
CA LEU A 440 23.79 -12.78 12.18
C LEU A 440 23.03 -13.73 11.24
N PRO A 441 23.69 -14.26 10.18
CA PRO A 441 23.03 -15.15 9.19
C PRO A 441 22.51 -16.46 9.80
N GLN A 442 22.94 -16.79 11.01
CA GLN A 442 22.46 -17.91 11.79
C GLN A 442 21.96 -17.39 13.13
N PRO A 443 20.83 -17.90 13.64
CA PRO A 443 20.34 -17.53 14.96
C PRO A 443 21.40 -17.80 16.02
N VAL A 444 21.72 -16.78 16.83
CA VAL A 444 22.66 -16.92 17.94
C VAL A 444 21.93 -17.39 19.18
N ARG A 445 22.51 -18.36 19.88
CA ARG A 445 22.04 -18.73 21.22
C ARG A 445 22.54 -17.72 22.24
N VAL A 446 21.60 -17.09 22.94
CA VAL A 446 21.86 -16.18 24.05
C VAL A 446 21.55 -16.89 25.35
N TYR A 447 22.56 -17.06 26.20
CA TYR A 447 22.45 -17.71 27.50
C TYR A 447 22.33 -16.68 28.62
N PHE A 448 21.44 -16.94 29.59
CA PHE A 448 21.21 -16.10 30.76
C PHE A 448 20.82 -16.96 31.98
N GLN A 449 21.06 -16.50 33.20
CA GLN A 449 20.79 -17.26 34.42
C GLN A 449 19.45 -16.86 35.05
N VAL A 450 18.70 -17.86 35.53
CA VAL A 450 17.57 -17.69 36.44
C VAL A 450 18.00 -18.12 37.85
N PRO A 451 18.15 -17.20 38.82
CA PRO A 451 18.56 -17.53 40.19
C PRO A 451 17.44 -18.19 41.01
N GLU A 452 17.82 -18.98 42.01
CA GLU A 452 16.86 -19.55 42.98
C GLU A 452 16.17 -18.44 43.79
N GLN A 453 14.86 -18.56 44.00
CA GLN A 453 14.05 -17.68 44.88
C GLN A 453 13.92 -16.21 44.43
N THR A 454 14.16 -15.93 43.16
CA THR A 454 13.94 -14.62 42.54
C THR A 454 12.45 -14.29 42.45
N ARG A 455 12.05 -13.05 42.78
CA ARG A 455 10.67 -12.58 42.59
C ARG A 455 10.42 -12.13 41.16
N HIS A 456 9.35 -12.62 40.53
CA HIS A 456 8.94 -12.23 39.17
C HIS A 456 10.07 -12.18 38.13
N PRO A 457 10.97 -13.20 38.05
CA PRO A 457 12.01 -13.22 37.03
C PRO A 457 11.36 -13.21 35.65
N ALA A 458 11.85 -12.34 34.76
CA ALA A 458 11.34 -12.29 33.40
C ALA A 458 12.42 -11.90 32.40
N VAL A 459 12.27 -12.38 31.18
CA VAL A 459 13.12 -12.03 30.04
C VAL A 459 12.24 -11.42 28.95
N TYR A 460 12.72 -10.35 28.32
CA TYR A 460 12.06 -9.71 27.19
C TYR A 460 12.70 -10.14 25.88
N ALA A 461 11.89 -10.32 24.85
CA ALA A 461 12.34 -10.30 23.46
C ALA A 461 11.33 -9.51 22.60
N ASP A 462 11.78 -8.48 21.90
CA ASP A 462 10.94 -7.68 20.98
C ASP A 462 10.54 -8.43 19.69
N THR A 463 11.18 -9.56 19.41
CA THR A 463 10.84 -10.47 18.30
C THR A 463 10.51 -11.87 18.83
N PRO A 464 9.76 -12.71 18.09
CA PRO A 464 9.60 -14.12 18.44
C PRO A 464 10.93 -14.86 18.58
N VAL A 465 11.20 -15.35 19.78
CA VAL A 465 12.36 -16.18 20.13
C VAL A 465 11.91 -17.57 20.56
N GLN A 466 12.77 -18.54 20.30
CA GLN A 466 12.67 -19.84 20.90
C GLN A 466 13.40 -19.88 22.23
N LEU A 467 12.65 -20.14 23.30
CA LEU A 467 13.18 -20.29 24.65
C LEU A 467 13.45 -21.76 25.00
N PHE A 468 14.54 -22.01 25.73
CA PHE A 468 14.95 -23.32 26.22
C PHE A 468 15.28 -23.27 27.72
N ASN A 469 14.74 -24.23 28.47
CA ASN A 469 14.99 -24.38 29.90
C ASN A 469 16.41 -24.96 30.19
N PRO A 470 16.84 -25.08 31.46
CA PRO A 470 18.17 -25.59 31.80
C PRO A 470 18.41 -27.05 31.43
N ALA A 471 17.34 -27.83 31.21
CA ALA A 471 17.43 -29.21 30.69
C ALA A 471 17.57 -29.25 29.15
N GLY A 472 17.52 -28.09 28.48
CA GLY A 472 17.56 -27.97 27.02
C GLY A 472 16.21 -28.21 26.34
N GLU A 473 15.13 -28.26 27.11
CA GLU A 473 13.77 -28.47 26.58
C GLU A 473 13.16 -27.16 26.11
N ARG A 474 12.42 -27.23 25.00
CA ARG A 474 11.71 -26.09 24.40
C ARG A 474 10.58 -25.62 25.31
N VAL A 475 10.48 -24.32 25.56
CA VAL A 475 9.33 -23.69 26.24
C VAL A 475 8.47 -22.96 25.21
N GLY A 476 7.16 -23.19 25.26
CA GLY A 476 6.20 -22.67 24.28
C GLY A 476 6.03 -23.59 23.05
N ASP A 477 5.27 -23.11 22.06
CA ASP A 477 4.95 -23.84 20.83
C ASP A 477 5.93 -23.51 19.68
N GLU A 478 5.55 -23.89 18.45
CA GLU A 478 6.40 -23.65 17.28
C GLU A 478 6.56 -22.18 16.88
N SER A 479 5.62 -21.32 17.30
CA SER A 479 5.57 -19.91 16.94
C SER A 479 6.53 -19.04 17.76
N GLY A 480 7.13 -19.61 18.80
CA GLY A 480 8.03 -18.91 19.71
C GLY A 480 7.29 -18.03 20.70
N VAL A 481 8.06 -17.29 21.49
CA VAL A 481 7.58 -16.36 22.51
C VAL A 481 8.20 -14.98 22.27
N SER A 482 7.44 -13.92 22.48
CA SER A 482 7.91 -12.53 22.38
C SER A 482 7.25 -11.68 23.45
N GLY A 483 7.70 -10.45 23.61
CA GLY A 483 7.37 -9.60 24.74
C GLY A 483 8.08 -10.06 26.01
N TRP A 484 7.50 -9.70 27.14
CA TRP A 484 7.98 -10.13 28.45
C TRP A 484 7.47 -11.52 28.79
N ILE A 485 8.41 -12.41 29.07
CA ILE A 485 8.16 -13.82 29.37
C ILE A 485 8.38 -14.01 30.87
N ASP A 486 7.29 -14.29 31.59
CA ASP A 486 7.32 -14.57 33.03
C ASP A 486 7.94 -15.96 33.29
N LEU A 487 8.97 -15.99 34.12
CA LEU A 487 9.72 -17.19 34.52
C LEU A 487 9.50 -17.52 36.01
N SER A 488 8.47 -16.95 36.66
CA SER A 488 8.18 -17.15 38.09
C SER A 488 7.97 -18.61 38.47
N GLU A 489 7.35 -19.39 37.58
CA GLU A 489 7.10 -20.83 37.75
C GLU A 489 8.20 -21.71 37.13
N ALA A 490 9.26 -21.09 36.61
CA ALA A 490 10.28 -21.77 35.83
C ALA A 490 11.43 -22.30 36.72
N PRO A 491 12.07 -23.43 36.35
CA PRO A 491 13.21 -23.95 37.10
C PRO A 491 14.41 -22.98 37.08
N ALA A 492 15.06 -22.82 38.23
CA ALA A 492 16.33 -22.11 38.33
C ALA A 492 17.42 -22.83 37.50
N GLY A 493 18.35 -22.07 36.94
CA GLY A 493 19.44 -22.60 36.11
C GLY A 493 19.82 -21.68 34.95
N LEU A 494 20.69 -22.20 34.07
CA LEU A 494 21.14 -21.48 32.88
C LEU A 494 20.17 -21.75 31.72
N TRP A 495 19.45 -20.71 31.32
CA TRP A 495 18.50 -20.73 30.20
C TRP A 495 19.20 -20.29 28.92
N CYS A 496 18.59 -20.60 27.78
CA CYS A 496 18.97 -19.94 26.54
C CYS A 496 17.77 -19.61 25.66
N LEU A 497 17.93 -18.59 24.84
CA LEU A 497 16.99 -18.22 23.80
C LEU A 497 17.68 -18.13 22.45
N THR A 498 16.92 -18.35 21.38
CA THR A 498 17.38 -18.28 20.00
C THR A 498 16.31 -17.58 19.18
N VAL A 499 16.65 -16.52 18.45
CA VAL A 499 15.69 -15.84 17.57
C VAL A 499 15.15 -16.78 16.47
N LEU A 500 13.85 -16.71 16.15
CA LEU A 500 13.25 -17.52 15.09
C LEU A 500 13.61 -17.01 13.68
N SER A 501 13.71 -15.68 13.53
CA SER A 501 14.15 -14.99 12.31
C SER A 501 15.62 -14.53 12.42
N PRO A 502 16.58 -15.13 11.69
CA PRO A 502 17.98 -14.68 11.73
C PRO A 502 18.19 -13.24 11.21
N LEU A 503 17.18 -12.65 10.56
CA LEU A 503 17.23 -11.29 10.02
C LEU A 503 16.62 -10.25 10.97
N ALA A 504 15.79 -10.66 11.92
CA ALA A 504 15.25 -9.77 12.93
C ALA A 504 16.39 -9.26 13.83
N ARG A 505 16.60 -7.93 13.83
CA ARG A 505 17.23 -7.31 14.99
C ARG A 505 16.32 -7.56 16.18
N TYR A 506 16.91 -7.97 17.29
CA TYR A 506 16.15 -8.19 18.50
C TYR A 506 16.90 -7.73 19.73
N GLN A 507 16.13 -7.25 20.70
CA GLN A 507 16.60 -6.81 21.99
C GLN A 507 16.16 -7.82 23.05
N VAL A 508 17.13 -8.28 23.83
CA VAL A 508 16.91 -9.10 25.01
C VAL A 508 17.08 -8.21 26.24
N LYS A 509 16.02 -8.04 27.03
CA LYS A 509 16.11 -7.37 28.34
C LYS A 509 15.85 -8.38 29.45
N THR A 510 16.34 -8.09 30.64
CA THR A 510 16.06 -8.87 31.84
C THR A 510 15.29 -8.04 32.86
N HIS A 511 14.39 -8.68 33.61
CA HIS A 511 13.76 -8.09 34.78
C HIS A 511 13.91 -9.07 35.94
N ASN A 512 14.47 -8.57 37.05
CA ASN A 512 14.85 -9.37 38.21
C ASN A 512 15.77 -10.56 37.88
N LEU A 513 16.48 -10.53 36.74
CA LEU A 513 17.50 -11.51 36.39
C LEU A 513 18.86 -10.81 36.29
N PRO A 514 19.98 -11.51 36.56
CA PRO A 514 21.31 -10.97 36.31
C PRO A 514 21.44 -10.53 34.84
N PRO A 515 21.79 -9.27 34.53
CA PRO A 515 21.89 -8.76 33.16
C PRO A 515 23.23 -9.16 32.51
N PHE A 516 23.64 -10.41 32.72
CA PHE A 516 24.82 -11.01 32.13
C PHE A 516 24.39 -11.98 31.06
N PHE A 517 25.09 -11.98 29.93
CA PHE A 517 24.76 -12.85 28.80
C PHE A 517 26.00 -13.53 28.26
N ALA A 518 25.86 -14.78 27.82
CA ALA A 518 26.86 -15.49 27.04
C ALA A 518 26.30 -15.86 25.67
N LEU A 519 27.13 -15.75 24.62
CA LEU A 519 26.74 -16.08 23.25
C LEU A 519 27.32 -17.43 22.85
N GLU A 520 26.49 -18.27 22.21
CA GLU A 520 26.79 -19.59 21.61
C GLU A 520 27.22 -20.72 22.56
N ASP A 521 27.95 -20.41 23.63
CA ASP A 521 28.60 -21.40 24.49
C ASP A 521 28.24 -21.17 25.96
N PRO A 522 27.49 -22.08 26.60
CA PRO A 522 27.03 -21.91 27.98
C PRO A 522 28.19 -21.89 28.98
N SER A 523 29.33 -22.51 28.66
CA SER A 523 30.50 -22.54 29.56
C SER A 523 31.16 -21.16 29.75
N ARG A 524 30.75 -20.19 28.94
CA ARG A 524 31.24 -18.81 29.01
C ARG A 524 30.45 -17.93 29.95
N TYR A 525 29.33 -18.40 30.49
CA TYR A 525 28.52 -17.61 31.42
C TYR A 525 29.20 -17.49 32.79
N GLU A 526 29.34 -16.26 33.29
CA GLU A 526 29.79 -15.95 34.65
C GLU A 526 29.07 -14.68 35.15
N GLU A 527 28.66 -14.63 36.41
CA GLU A 527 28.18 -13.40 37.04
C GLU A 527 29.37 -12.51 37.43
N ALA A 528 29.57 -11.43 36.67
CA ALA A 528 30.77 -10.61 36.74
C ALA A 528 30.65 -9.37 37.64
N GLY A 529 29.47 -9.09 38.22
CA GLY A 529 29.23 -7.83 38.92
C GLY A 529 27.98 -7.79 39.81
N LEU A 530 27.62 -6.58 40.22
CA LEU A 530 26.38 -6.31 40.97
C LEU A 530 25.16 -6.39 40.03
N TRP A 531 23.98 -6.64 40.60
CA TRP A 531 22.68 -6.47 39.93
C TRP A 531 21.55 -6.30 40.95
N ILE A 532 20.40 -5.79 40.51
CA ILE A 532 19.25 -5.50 41.39
C ILE A 532 18.04 -6.39 41.10
N GLU A 533 17.30 -6.74 42.15
CA GLU A 533 15.99 -7.40 42.10
C GLU A 533 14.94 -6.46 42.72
N TRP A 534 13.97 -5.98 41.94
CA TRP A 534 12.85 -5.16 42.39
C TRP A 534 11.91 -5.94 43.32
N ALA A 535 11.53 -5.35 44.45
CA ALA A 535 10.88 -6.06 45.56
C ALA A 535 9.37 -6.30 45.37
N SER A 536 8.71 -5.56 44.49
CA SER A 536 7.25 -5.49 44.28
C SER A 536 6.84 -5.73 42.83
N ALA A 537 5.62 -6.26 42.66
CA ALA A 537 4.98 -6.74 41.44
C ALA A 537 4.77 -5.69 40.35
N MET A 538 5.86 -5.16 39.78
CA MET A 538 5.81 -4.42 38.53
C MET A 538 6.02 -5.41 37.38
N PRO A 539 4.95 -6.02 36.84
CA PRO A 539 5.09 -6.87 35.68
C PRO A 539 5.80 -6.06 34.59
N PRO A 540 6.85 -6.61 33.99
CA PRO A 540 7.66 -5.86 33.05
C PRO A 540 6.80 -5.30 31.89
N GLY A 541 6.90 -3.99 31.62
CA GLY A 541 6.09 -3.32 30.61
C GLY A 541 4.60 -3.15 30.95
N GLY A 542 4.18 -3.46 32.19
CA GLY A 542 2.83 -3.21 32.67
C GLY A 542 2.63 -1.77 33.14
N SER A 543 1.38 -1.30 33.06
CA SER A 543 0.96 -0.03 33.67
C SER A 543 0.74 -0.26 35.17
N PRO A 544 1.51 0.41 36.05
CA PRO A 544 1.34 0.24 37.49
C PRO A 544 -0.05 0.69 37.92
N LYS A 545 -0.61 0.00 38.93
CA LYS A 545 -1.91 0.34 39.52
C LYS A 545 -1.71 0.94 40.89
N GLU A 546 -2.33 2.10 41.11
CA GLU A 546 -2.38 2.87 42.35
C GLU A 546 -1.02 3.39 42.83
N GLU A 547 -0.06 2.49 43.07
CA GLU A 547 1.27 2.82 43.61
C GLU A 547 2.40 2.11 42.85
N ILE A 548 3.53 2.80 42.76
CA ILE A 548 4.79 2.32 42.19
C ILE A 548 5.76 2.15 43.35
N VAL A 549 6.09 0.92 43.68
CA VAL A 549 7.07 0.62 44.74
C VAL A 549 8.45 0.46 44.10
N LEU A 550 9.40 1.29 44.52
CA LEU A 550 10.77 1.40 44.01
C LEU A 550 11.80 0.74 44.94
N ASP A 551 11.35 -0.12 45.84
CA ASP A 551 12.22 -0.95 46.67
C ASP A 551 12.92 -2.01 45.82
N PHE A 552 14.18 -2.29 46.13
CA PHE A 552 14.96 -3.34 45.46
C PHE A 552 15.87 -4.08 46.44
N ARG A 553 16.44 -5.19 45.99
CA ARG A 553 17.47 -5.97 46.66
C ARG A 553 18.73 -5.97 45.81
N LEU A 554 19.87 -5.91 46.45
CA LEU A 554 21.17 -5.91 45.79
C LEU A 554 21.78 -7.32 45.83
N HIS A 555 22.22 -7.81 44.67
CA HIS A 555 22.81 -9.12 44.46
C HIS A 555 24.20 -9.02 43.82
N GLY A 556 24.94 -10.13 43.76
CA GLY A 556 26.25 -10.24 43.12
C GLY A 556 27.45 -10.02 44.05
N LYS A 557 28.66 -10.18 43.50
CA LYS A 557 29.91 -10.00 44.25
C LYS A 557 30.09 -8.51 44.60
N GLY A 558 30.20 -8.20 45.89
CA GLY A 558 30.39 -6.83 46.40
C GLY A 558 29.11 -6.16 46.90
N SER A 559 27.97 -6.87 46.96
CA SER A 559 26.70 -6.31 47.43
C SER A 559 26.71 -5.88 48.90
N ASP A 560 27.65 -6.42 49.69
CA ASP A 560 27.94 -6.05 51.08
C ASP A 560 28.89 -4.84 51.21
N ARG A 561 29.41 -4.32 50.09
CA ARG A 561 30.51 -3.35 50.02
C ARG A 561 30.18 -2.17 49.08
N ILE A 562 29.03 -1.54 49.33
CA ILE A 562 28.61 -0.32 48.63
C ILE A 562 28.91 0.93 49.45
N SER A 563 29.25 2.01 48.76
CA SER A 563 29.53 3.32 49.35
C SER A 563 28.40 4.33 49.13
N GLY A 564 27.45 4.06 48.22
CA GLY A 564 26.28 4.89 47.96
C GLY A 564 25.23 4.24 47.06
N VAL A 565 23.99 4.70 47.19
CA VAL A 565 22.82 4.36 46.38
C VAL A 565 22.08 5.65 46.05
N ARG A 566 21.70 5.83 44.78
CA ARG A 566 20.83 6.92 44.32
C ARG A 566 19.67 6.33 43.52
N VAL A 567 18.44 6.72 43.82
CA VAL A 567 17.24 6.43 43.02
C VAL A 567 16.69 7.72 42.48
N SER A 568 16.43 7.75 41.19
CA SER A 568 15.87 8.90 40.48
C SER A 568 14.73 8.49 39.56
N LEU A 569 13.80 9.40 39.32
CA LEU A 569 12.71 9.26 38.35
C LEU A 569 12.82 10.42 37.36
N ASP A 570 12.94 10.10 36.07
CA ASP A 570 13.10 11.09 34.98
C ASP A 570 14.21 12.12 35.25
N GLY A 571 15.28 11.67 35.92
CA GLY A 571 16.44 12.47 36.31
C GLY A 571 16.28 13.23 37.64
N GLU A 572 15.09 13.27 38.24
CA GLU A 572 14.88 13.85 39.57
C GLU A 572 15.25 12.83 40.66
N THR A 573 16.12 13.21 41.60
CA THR A 573 16.54 12.30 42.68
C THR A 573 15.45 12.17 43.73
N LEU A 574 14.95 10.96 43.91
CA LEU A 574 13.95 10.61 44.93
C LEU A 574 14.60 10.12 46.23
N TYR A 575 15.77 9.49 46.12
CA TYR A 575 16.49 8.91 47.26
C TYR A 575 18.01 8.93 47.02
N GLU A 576 18.79 9.27 48.05
CA GLU A 576 20.25 9.18 48.04
C GLU A 576 20.78 8.87 49.44
N ASP A 577 21.38 7.70 49.64
CA ASP A 577 21.94 7.25 50.93
C ASP A 577 23.04 6.18 50.72
N ARG A 578 23.59 5.62 51.79
CA ARG A 578 24.52 4.48 51.80
C ARG A 578 23.83 3.13 51.97
N GLN A 579 22.51 3.12 52.10
CA GLN A 579 21.70 1.92 52.25
C GLN A 579 20.70 1.82 51.10
N VAL A 580 20.24 0.61 50.83
CA VAL A 580 19.14 0.39 49.88
C VAL A 580 17.84 0.91 50.52
N PRO A 581 17.00 1.66 49.77
CA PRO A 581 15.75 2.21 50.31
C PRO A 581 14.81 1.11 50.81
N LYS A 582 13.98 1.48 51.79
CA LYS A 582 12.85 0.68 52.28
C LYS A 582 11.60 1.54 52.24
N ASP A 583 10.51 0.98 51.74
CA ASP A 583 9.20 1.62 51.64
C ASP A 583 9.21 2.88 50.73
N LEU A 584 10.04 2.91 49.69
CA LEU A 584 10.03 3.99 48.68
C LEU A 584 8.92 3.71 47.66
N SER A 585 7.82 4.46 47.71
CA SER A 585 6.73 4.36 46.74
C SER A 585 6.23 5.71 46.22
N LEU A 586 5.58 5.69 45.06
CA LEU A 586 4.97 6.84 44.39
C LEU A 586 3.51 6.53 44.04
N SER A 587 2.60 7.50 44.15
CA SER A 587 1.24 7.33 43.61
C SER A 587 1.24 7.50 42.09
N VAL A 588 0.52 6.62 41.39
CA VAL A 588 0.28 6.73 39.94
C VAL A 588 -0.50 8.00 39.60
N ALA A 589 -1.35 8.49 40.51
CA ALA A 589 -2.17 9.68 40.31
C ALA A 589 -1.36 10.99 40.32
N ASP A 590 -0.15 10.95 40.89
CA ASP A 590 0.77 12.09 41.01
C ASP A 590 1.79 12.15 39.87
N LEU A 591 1.80 11.17 38.97
CA LEU A 591 2.69 11.13 37.81
C LEU A 591 1.96 11.52 36.52
N PRO A 592 2.59 12.33 35.66
CA PRO A 592 2.06 12.63 34.33
C PRO A 592 1.77 11.35 33.55
N SER A 593 0.85 11.39 32.60
CA SER A 593 0.71 10.28 31.67
C SER A 593 1.89 10.24 30.69
N GLY A 594 2.35 9.03 30.34
CA GLY A 594 3.46 8.85 29.42
C GLY A 594 4.52 7.86 29.90
N HIS A 595 5.67 7.90 29.25
CA HIS A 595 6.81 7.05 29.58
C HIS A 595 7.64 7.68 30.69
N HIS A 596 7.98 6.86 31.68
CA HIS A 596 8.81 7.25 32.81
C HIS A 596 9.97 6.27 32.97
N VAL A 597 11.10 6.79 33.44
CA VAL A 597 12.30 5.98 33.69
C VAL A 597 12.73 6.15 35.14
N SER A 598 12.62 5.08 35.91
CA SER A 598 13.27 4.98 37.21
C SER A 598 14.70 4.52 37.00
N GLN A 599 15.68 5.21 37.59
CA GLN A 599 17.09 4.86 37.51
C GLN A 599 17.68 4.70 38.90
N VAL A 600 18.37 3.58 39.11
CA VAL A 600 19.13 3.25 40.30
C VAL A 600 20.62 3.30 39.98
N GLU A 601 21.38 4.13 40.69
CA GLU A 601 22.83 4.14 40.67
C GLU A 601 23.36 3.54 41.98
N ILE A 602 24.25 2.55 41.87
CA ILE A 602 24.94 1.94 43.00
C ILE A 602 26.43 2.22 42.87
N ILE A 603 27.02 2.81 43.89
CA ILE A 603 28.44 3.13 43.95
C ILE A 603 29.11 2.12 44.86
N ASP A 604 30.07 1.36 44.35
CA ASP A 604 30.84 0.39 45.15
C ASP A 604 31.92 1.08 46.02
N GLU A 605 32.64 0.31 46.84
CA GLU A 605 33.77 0.83 47.64
C GLU A 605 34.96 1.37 46.81
N ASN A 606 35.08 0.96 45.54
CA ASN A 606 36.13 1.41 44.62
C ASN A 606 35.73 2.67 43.83
N GLY A 607 34.49 3.13 43.99
CA GLY A 607 33.92 4.26 43.25
C GLY A 607 33.37 3.90 41.86
N GLU A 608 33.24 2.62 41.55
CA GLU A 608 32.57 2.14 40.34
C GLU A 608 31.06 2.33 40.46
N VAL A 609 30.43 2.89 39.42
CA VAL A 609 29.00 3.21 39.40
C VAL A 609 28.27 2.21 38.50
N TRP A 610 27.37 1.45 39.10
CA TRP A 610 26.47 0.51 38.44
C TRP A 610 25.11 1.17 38.24
N ARG A 611 24.60 1.16 37.01
CA ARG A 611 23.32 1.81 36.66
C ARG A 611 22.32 0.78 36.20
N TYR A 612 21.10 0.90 36.71
CA TYR A 612 19.96 0.09 36.30
C TYR A 612 18.78 1.00 36.05
N SER A 613 18.14 0.85 34.89
CA SER A 613 16.93 1.58 34.57
C SER A 613 15.73 0.63 34.52
N TYR A 614 14.58 1.13 34.97
CA TYR A 614 13.30 0.49 34.79
C TYR A 614 12.34 1.46 34.11
N GLU A 615 11.89 1.08 32.92
CA GLU A 615 10.96 1.85 32.10
C GLU A 615 9.53 1.37 32.38
N PHE A 616 8.61 2.31 32.59
CA PHE A 616 7.20 2.01 32.73
C PHE A 616 6.36 3.11 32.07
N HIS A 617 5.10 2.78 31.78
CA HIS A 617 4.15 3.72 31.19
C HIS A 617 3.04 4.03 32.19
N ILE A 618 2.77 5.31 32.38
CA ILE A 618 1.67 5.80 33.20
C ILE A 618 0.50 6.16 32.30
N GLU A 619 -0.61 5.48 32.55
CA GLU A 619 -1.92 5.81 32.03
C GLU A 619 -2.87 5.80 33.22
N HIS A 620 -3.74 6.81 33.35
CA HIS A 620 -4.69 6.84 34.48
C HIS A 620 -5.97 6.04 34.16
N VAL A 621 -6.29 5.88 32.88
CA VAL A 621 -7.42 5.09 32.39
C VAL A 621 -7.15 4.51 31.01
N ARG A 622 -7.68 3.33 30.72
CA ARG A 622 -7.64 2.71 29.39
C ARG A 622 -8.92 1.96 29.03
N LEU A 623 -9.08 1.64 27.75
CA LEU A 623 -10.04 0.61 27.31
C LEU A 623 -9.52 -0.77 27.70
N SER A 624 -10.40 -1.62 28.21
CA SER A 624 -10.08 -3.03 28.44
C SER A 624 -9.80 -3.71 27.09
N GLY A 625 -8.75 -4.54 27.01
CA GLY A 625 -8.14 -5.06 25.78
C GLY A 625 -9.04 -5.89 24.85
N GLU A 626 -10.27 -6.21 25.27
CA GLU A 626 -11.27 -6.88 24.42
C GLU A 626 -12.36 -5.95 23.87
N SER A 627 -12.32 -4.64 24.16
CA SER A 627 -13.47 -3.76 23.91
C SER A 627 -13.62 -3.35 22.45
N ILE A 628 -12.60 -2.70 21.86
CA ILE A 628 -12.64 -2.14 20.50
C ILE A 628 -11.23 -2.01 19.93
N ALA A 629 -11.02 -2.38 18.67
CA ALA A 629 -9.77 -2.19 17.93
C ALA A 629 -9.77 -0.93 17.04
N TRP A 630 -8.58 -0.43 16.71
CA TRP A 630 -8.43 0.70 15.78
C TRP A 630 -8.95 0.33 14.38
N GLY A 631 -9.77 1.21 13.79
CA GLY A 631 -10.38 1.04 12.47
C GLY A 631 -11.55 0.05 12.45
N GLU A 632 -11.98 -0.45 13.60
CA GLU A 632 -13.09 -1.40 13.69
C GLU A 632 -14.40 -0.77 13.18
N ARG A 633 -15.14 -1.56 12.40
CA ARG A 633 -16.48 -1.17 11.91
C ARG A 633 -17.51 -1.58 12.93
N LEU A 634 -18.14 -0.59 13.54
CA LEU A 634 -19.11 -0.78 14.61
C LEU A 634 -20.53 -0.60 14.08
N ARG A 635 -21.43 -1.48 14.54
CA ARG A 635 -22.85 -1.50 14.18
C ARG A 635 -23.69 -1.83 15.40
N GLY A 636 -24.84 -1.16 15.54
CA GLY A 636 -25.75 -1.38 16.66
C GLY A 636 -25.18 -0.93 18.02
N THR A 637 -25.47 -1.69 19.07
CA THR A 637 -25.05 -1.38 20.45
C THR A 637 -23.76 -2.10 20.82
N VAL A 638 -22.72 -1.34 21.15
CA VAL A 638 -21.37 -1.82 21.45
C VAL A 638 -21.06 -1.58 22.93
N PRO A 639 -20.67 -2.62 23.71
CA PRO A 639 -20.21 -2.43 25.07
C PRO A 639 -18.77 -1.87 25.09
N LEU A 640 -18.55 -0.84 25.89
CA LEU A 640 -17.25 -0.28 26.22
C LEU A 640 -16.92 -0.69 27.64
N ALA A 641 -15.73 -1.26 27.88
CA ALA A 641 -15.23 -1.53 29.21
C ALA A 641 -13.96 -0.71 29.47
N PHE A 642 -13.86 -0.13 30.67
CA PHE A 642 -12.75 0.74 31.06
C PHE A 642 -12.02 0.18 32.27
N GLU A 643 -10.72 0.44 32.34
CA GLU A 643 -9.87 0.06 33.46
C GLU A 643 -9.19 1.31 34.02
N SER A 644 -9.44 1.64 35.29
CA SER A 644 -8.76 2.73 36.01
C SER A 644 -7.47 2.21 36.65
N MET A 645 -6.38 2.96 36.50
CA MET A 645 -5.10 2.66 37.17
C MET A 645 -4.88 3.49 38.43
N VAL A 646 -5.75 4.46 38.69
CA VAL A 646 -5.73 5.30 39.90
C VAL A 646 -6.90 4.94 40.81
N ARG A 647 -6.78 5.27 42.10
CA ARG A 647 -7.86 5.00 43.07
C ARG A 647 -9.05 5.92 42.78
N PRO A 648 -10.30 5.48 42.98
CA PRO A 648 -11.48 6.30 42.71
C PRO A 648 -11.51 7.64 43.46
N ASP A 649 -10.91 7.71 44.65
CA ASP A 649 -10.81 8.94 45.44
C ASP A 649 -9.70 9.89 44.97
N GLU A 650 -8.82 9.47 44.06
CA GLU A 650 -7.80 10.31 43.41
C GLU A 650 -8.30 10.94 42.10
N VAL A 651 -9.48 10.54 41.62
CA VAL A 651 -10.07 11.05 40.37
C VAL A 651 -10.83 12.36 40.62
N GLN A 652 -10.69 13.30 39.69
CA GLN A 652 -11.44 14.55 39.65
C GLN A 652 -12.56 14.51 38.60
N SER A 653 -12.27 14.00 37.40
CA SER A 653 -13.27 13.87 36.33
C SER A 653 -12.91 12.76 35.34
N PHE A 654 -13.93 12.13 34.76
CA PHE A 654 -13.85 11.12 33.71
C PHE A 654 -14.86 11.47 32.60
N SER A 655 -14.46 11.37 31.33
CA SER A 655 -15.35 11.63 30.20
C SER A 655 -15.08 10.72 29.01
N VAL A 656 -16.13 10.39 28.26
CA VAL A 656 -16.08 9.67 26.98
C VAL A 656 -16.73 10.53 25.91
N ARG A 657 -16.01 10.79 24.82
CA ARG A 657 -16.42 11.62 23.69
C ARG A 657 -16.26 10.88 22.36
N LEU A 658 -17.08 11.23 21.39
CA LEU A 658 -16.97 10.80 20.00
C LEU A 658 -16.72 12.01 19.13
N ASN A 659 -15.56 12.10 18.50
CA ASN A 659 -15.21 13.18 17.59
C ASN A 659 -15.32 12.66 16.14
N ARG A 660 -16.29 13.13 15.38
CA ARG A 660 -16.47 12.75 13.97
C ARG A 660 -15.36 13.33 13.12
N ILE A 661 -14.80 12.51 12.24
CA ILE A 661 -13.66 12.88 11.39
C ILE A 661 -14.06 12.90 9.92
N SER A 662 -13.80 14.02 9.25
CA SER A 662 -13.94 14.18 7.81
C SER A 662 -12.74 14.96 7.28
N ASP A 663 -12.13 14.51 6.18
CA ASP A 663 -10.92 15.11 5.58
C ASP A 663 -9.76 15.33 6.58
N GLY A 664 -9.64 14.43 7.56
CA GLY A 664 -8.60 14.50 8.60
C GLY A 664 -8.87 15.52 9.71
N GLN A 665 -10.02 16.19 9.72
CA GLN A 665 -10.41 17.16 10.74
C GLN A 665 -11.63 16.70 11.54
N VAL A 666 -11.71 17.14 12.80
CA VAL A 666 -12.91 16.95 13.62
C VAL A 666 -14.01 17.88 13.12
N THR A 667 -15.11 17.32 12.65
CA THR A 667 -16.28 18.10 12.19
C THR A 667 -17.31 18.29 13.30
N ASP A 668 -17.51 17.27 14.12
CA ASP A 668 -18.53 17.23 15.17
C ASP A 668 -17.98 16.51 16.40
N SER A 669 -18.42 16.89 17.60
CA SER A 669 -18.04 16.23 18.86
C SER A 669 -19.28 15.93 19.70
N PHE A 670 -19.40 14.69 20.15
CA PHE A 670 -20.53 14.20 20.95
C PHE A 670 -20.01 13.71 22.31
N THR A 671 -20.59 14.21 23.40
CA THR A 671 -20.27 13.70 24.75
C THR A 671 -21.17 12.52 25.06
N VAL A 672 -20.57 11.35 25.27
CA VAL A 672 -21.31 10.11 25.55
C VAL A 672 -21.47 9.90 27.05
N CYS A 673 -20.42 10.24 27.83
CA CYS A 673 -20.44 10.13 29.29
C CYS A 673 -19.56 11.20 29.92
N GLU A 674 -19.98 11.73 31.07
CA GLU A 674 -19.19 12.60 31.94
C GLU A 674 -19.51 12.25 33.40
N SER A 675 -18.48 12.05 34.23
CA SER A 675 -18.61 11.56 35.61
C SER A 675 -17.48 12.11 36.51
N ALA A 676 -17.72 12.15 37.82
CA ALA A 676 -16.71 12.51 38.83
C ALA A 676 -15.83 11.33 39.28
N PHE A 677 -16.14 10.11 38.83
CA PHE A 677 -15.44 8.87 39.13
C PHE A 677 -15.41 7.99 37.87
N PRO A 678 -14.40 7.10 37.74
CA PRO A 678 -14.30 6.20 36.59
C PRO A 678 -15.49 5.24 36.61
N VAL A 679 -16.01 4.93 35.42
CA VAL A 679 -17.08 3.92 35.25
C VAL A 679 -16.45 2.65 34.67
N ASP A 680 -16.90 1.48 35.10
CA ASP A 680 -16.32 0.20 34.63
C ASP A 680 -16.75 -0.13 33.18
N GLY A 681 -17.88 0.43 32.72
CA GLY A 681 -18.34 0.27 31.34
C GLY A 681 -19.55 1.12 30.96
N LEU A 682 -19.83 1.15 29.65
CA LEU A 682 -20.87 1.95 28.99
C LEU A 682 -21.39 1.21 27.75
N SER A 683 -22.66 1.36 27.39
CA SER A 683 -23.19 0.86 26.10
C SER A 683 -23.33 2.00 25.10
N LEU A 684 -22.67 1.88 23.95
CA LEU A 684 -22.70 2.85 22.86
C LEU A 684 -23.60 2.37 21.72
N THR A 685 -24.72 3.04 21.45
CA THR A 685 -25.59 2.72 20.32
C THR A 685 -25.22 3.53 19.09
N THR A 686 -24.46 2.92 18.18
CA THR A 686 -23.87 3.58 16.99
C THR A 686 -24.89 4.14 16.00
N GLY A 687 -26.10 3.57 15.94
CA GLY A 687 -27.19 4.05 15.07
C GLY A 687 -27.73 5.44 15.43
N GLU A 688 -27.38 5.97 16.61
CA GLU A 688 -27.73 7.33 17.03
C GLU A 688 -26.82 8.40 16.39
N PHE A 689 -25.76 7.97 15.69
CA PHE A 689 -24.76 8.84 15.09
C PHE A 689 -24.72 8.63 13.56
N PRO A 690 -24.37 9.66 12.76
CA PRO A 690 -24.14 9.50 11.33
C PRO A 690 -23.05 8.47 11.03
N ASP A 691 -23.16 7.73 9.93
CA ASP A 691 -22.06 6.88 9.47
C ASP A 691 -20.81 7.72 9.13
N GLY A 692 -19.65 7.11 9.32
CA GLY A 692 -18.35 7.75 9.10
C GLY A 692 -17.31 7.36 10.14
N ALA A 693 -16.14 8.00 10.04
CA ALA A 693 -15.04 7.79 10.97
C ALA A 693 -15.22 8.65 12.23
N TYR A 694 -14.94 8.09 13.40
CA TYR A 694 -14.96 8.78 14.69
C TYR A 694 -13.69 8.46 15.47
N ASP A 695 -13.19 9.42 16.23
CA ASP A 695 -12.32 9.18 17.37
C ASP A 695 -13.18 9.01 18.63
N LEU A 696 -13.18 7.79 19.18
CA LEU A 696 -13.66 7.53 20.52
C LEU A 696 -12.56 7.95 21.50
N GLU A 697 -12.79 9.06 22.18
CA GLU A 697 -11.87 9.68 23.11
C GLU A 697 -12.31 9.42 24.54
N ILE A 698 -11.38 8.99 25.38
CA ILE A 698 -11.57 8.73 26.80
C ILE A 698 -10.60 9.62 27.54
N SER A 699 -11.07 10.33 28.54
CA SER A 699 -10.24 11.23 29.34
C SER A 699 -10.48 11.02 30.82
N LEU A 700 -9.40 11.03 31.60
CA LEU A 700 -9.45 11.06 33.07
C LEU A 700 -8.52 12.16 33.57
N VAL A 701 -8.98 12.92 34.56
CA VAL A 701 -8.20 13.94 35.27
C VAL A 701 -8.10 13.54 36.73
N THR A 702 -6.88 13.50 37.27
CA THR A 702 -6.60 13.22 38.69
C THR A 702 -6.71 14.50 39.53
N ARG A 703 -6.82 14.37 40.85
CA ARG A 703 -6.84 15.52 41.77
C ARG A 703 -5.54 16.34 41.74
N ALA A 704 -4.43 15.74 41.34
CA ALA A 704 -3.17 16.42 41.06
C ALA A 704 -3.20 17.30 39.79
N GLN A 705 -4.35 17.41 39.12
CA GLN A 705 -4.53 18.11 37.84
C GLN A 705 -3.77 17.48 36.67
N LEU A 706 -3.46 16.19 36.76
CA LEU A 706 -2.83 15.43 35.69
C LEU A 706 -3.91 14.75 34.86
N SER A 707 -3.78 14.77 33.54
CA SER A 707 -4.77 14.20 32.63
C SER A 707 -4.19 13.10 31.76
N THR A 708 -4.94 12.01 31.59
CA THR A 708 -4.72 11.02 30.54
C THR A 708 -5.83 11.16 29.50
N GLN A 709 -5.46 11.15 28.23
CA GLN A 709 -6.40 11.08 27.12
C GLN A 709 -6.01 9.93 26.20
N HIS A 710 -6.96 9.04 25.92
CA HIS A 710 -6.81 7.93 24.98
C HIS A 710 -7.81 8.10 23.85
N SER A 711 -7.41 7.83 22.61
CA SER A 711 -8.27 7.98 21.43
C SER A 711 -8.14 6.77 20.53
N VAL A 712 -9.26 6.14 20.18
CA VAL A 712 -9.31 5.04 19.21
C VAL A 712 -10.22 5.41 18.04
N ARG A 713 -9.72 5.21 16.81
CA ARG A 713 -10.49 5.44 15.58
C ARG A 713 -11.47 4.29 15.38
N VAL A 714 -12.75 4.59 15.20
CA VAL A 714 -13.80 3.63 14.87
C VAL A 714 -14.58 4.10 13.65
N ILE A 715 -15.24 3.17 12.95
CA ILE A 715 -16.05 3.49 11.77
C ILE A 715 -17.49 3.05 12.04
N PHE A 716 -18.42 3.99 12.04
CA PHE A 716 -19.84 3.66 12.10
C PHE A 716 -20.35 3.38 10.68
N ASP A 717 -20.99 2.22 10.52
CA ASP A 717 -21.39 1.67 9.22
C ASP A 717 -22.78 1.00 9.31
N ASN A 718 -23.78 1.78 9.73
CA ASN A 718 -25.14 1.33 10.03
C ASN A 718 -26.09 1.38 8.83
N TRP A 719 -25.83 2.22 7.83
CA TRP A 719 -26.83 2.60 6.83
C TRP A 719 -26.41 2.27 5.40
N GLU A 720 -27.34 1.69 4.64
CA GLU A 720 -27.28 1.58 3.19
C GLU A 720 -28.08 2.73 2.59
N ILE A 721 -27.49 3.43 1.62
CA ILE A 721 -28.07 4.65 1.05
C ILE A 721 -28.07 4.53 -0.47
N VAL A 722 -29.23 4.77 -1.08
CA VAL A 722 -29.34 5.03 -2.52
C VAL A 722 -29.53 6.52 -2.70
N GLU A 723 -28.63 7.17 -3.44
CA GLU A 723 -28.67 8.60 -3.72
C GLU A 723 -28.67 8.84 -5.23
N ASP A 724 -29.73 9.47 -5.74
CA ASP A 724 -29.90 9.78 -7.15
C ASP A 724 -29.97 11.30 -7.33
N THR A 725 -28.98 11.85 -8.03
CA THR A 725 -28.86 13.29 -8.35
C THR A 725 -29.48 13.64 -9.69
N ILE A 726 -30.28 12.73 -10.28
CA ILE A 726 -31.08 12.97 -11.48
C ILE A 726 -30.21 13.42 -12.66
N LEU A 727 -29.09 12.70 -12.84
CA LEU A 727 -28.11 13.02 -13.88
C LEU A 727 -28.72 12.77 -15.26
N PRO A 728 -28.61 13.73 -16.21
CA PRO A 728 -29.08 13.51 -17.56
C PRO A 728 -28.30 12.37 -18.23
N PRO A 729 -28.88 11.72 -19.25
CA PRO A 729 -28.22 10.65 -19.98
C PRO A 729 -26.89 11.15 -20.55
N LEU A 730 -25.88 10.31 -20.46
CA LEU A 730 -24.59 10.60 -21.08
C LEU A 730 -24.68 10.22 -22.55
N SER A 731 -24.81 11.22 -23.43
CA SER A 731 -24.68 11.01 -24.87
C SER A 731 -23.23 10.70 -25.21
N SER A 732 -22.91 9.42 -25.31
CA SER A 732 -21.65 8.98 -25.87
C SER A 732 -21.80 8.93 -27.39
N GLY A 733 -20.92 9.63 -28.12
CA GLY A 733 -20.91 9.58 -29.59
C GLY A 733 -20.72 8.18 -30.19
N TRP A 734 -20.46 7.16 -29.34
CA TRP A 734 -20.18 5.78 -29.73
C TRP A 734 -21.22 4.77 -29.22
N PHE A 735 -21.90 5.02 -28.09
CA PHE A 735 -22.80 4.05 -27.44
C PHE A 735 -24.27 4.47 -27.38
N GLY A 736 -24.62 5.61 -27.98
CA GLY A 736 -25.92 6.22 -27.78
C GLY A 736 -26.04 6.84 -26.39
N ASP A 737 -27.27 7.07 -25.96
CA ASP A 737 -27.55 7.71 -24.67
C ASP A 737 -27.54 6.65 -23.56
N VAL A 738 -26.61 6.77 -22.61
CA VAL A 738 -26.58 5.95 -21.40
C VAL A 738 -27.41 6.64 -20.34
N ASP A 739 -28.53 6.03 -19.95
CA ASP A 739 -29.36 6.55 -18.87
C ASP A 739 -28.62 6.46 -17.54
N ARG A 740 -28.64 7.56 -16.78
CA ARG A 740 -27.93 7.69 -15.50
C ARG A 740 -28.87 7.80 -14.31
N LEU A 741 -30.18 7.82 -14.56
CA LEU A 741 -31.20 7.74 -13.52
C LEU A 741 -31.14 6.38 -12.83
N LEU A 742 -31.13 6.36 -11.50
CA LEU A 742 -31.09 5.13 -10.71
C LEU A 742 -32.48 4.54 -10.46
N ALA A 743 -33.54 5.22 -10.95
CA ALA A 743 -34.89 4.69 -10.90
C ALA A 743 -34.98 3.35 -11.68
N VAL A 744 -35.46 2.31 -11.00
CA VAL A 744 -35.61 0.96 -11.54
C VAL A 744 -36.82 0.81 -12.46
N ASP A 745 -37.79 1.73 -12.35
CA ASP A 745 -38.98 1.78 -13.22
C ASP A 745 -39.47 3.23 -13.37
N ARG A 746 -39.98 3.58 -14.56
CA ARG A 746 -40.56 4.90 -14.84
C ARG A 746 -41.66 4.84 -15.90
N SER A 747 -42.65 5.74 -15.77
CA SER A 747 -43.61 6.00 -16.85
C SER A 747 -42.96 6.68 -18.06
N GLU A 748 -43.65 6.73 -19.19
CA GLU A 748 -43.23 7.57 -20.32
C GLU A 748 -43.39 9.07 -20.02
N GLY A 749 -42.72 9.93 -20.80
CA GLY A 749 -42.96 11.37 -20.78
C GLY A 749 -42.10 12.18 -19.79
N TRP A 750 -40.96 11.67 -19.34
CA TRP A 750 -40.00 12.43 -18.52
C TRP A 750 -38.92 13.10 -19.37
N GLU A 751 -38.61 14.35 -19.07
CA GLU A 751 -37.60 15.16 -19.75
C GLU A 751 -36.62 15.78 -18.74
N TYR A 752 -35.32 15.71 -19.05
CA TYR A 752 -34.28 16.31 -18.23
C TYR A 752 -34.17 17.82 -18.49
N THR A 753 -33.93 18.59 -17.42
CA THR A 753 -33.78 20.05 -17.48
C THR A 753 -32.49 20.48 -16.77
N ALA A 754 -31.80 21.44 -17.37
CA ALA A 754 -30.59 22.07 -16.82
C ALA A 754 -30.60 23.60 -16.98
N GLN A 755 -31.73 24.16 -17.42
CA GLN A 755 -31.84 25.59 -17.71
C GLN A 755 -31.95 26.40 -16.42
N ASP A 756 -31.31 27.57 -16.42
CA ASP A 756 -31.28 28.54 -15.32
C ASP A 756 -31.12 27.94 -13.91
N PRO A 757 -29.98 27.28 -13.60
CA PRO A 757 -29.75 26.70 -12.27
C PRO A 757 -29.95 27.69 -11.11
N SER A 758 -29.74 28.99 -11.36
CA SER A 758 -29.90 30.04 -10.35
C SER A 758 -31.35 30.18 -9.85
N ALA A 759 -32.34 29.91 -10.73
CA ALA A 759 -33.75 29.85 -10.36
C ALA A 759 -34.09 28.62 -9.50
N PHE A 760 -33.23 27.60 -9.46
CA PHE A 760 -33.41 26.33 -8.77
C PHE A 760 -32.33 26.11 -7.69
N PHE A 761 -31.97 27.18 -6.96
CA PHE A 761 -31.04 27.10 -5.83
C PHE A 761 -29.66 26.54 -6.18
N GLY A 762 -29.22 26.74 -7.42
CA GLY A 762 -27.94 26.28 -7.95
C GLY A 762 -27.96 24.86 -8.51
N ASP A 763 -29.08 24.15 -8.40
CA ASP A 763 -29.26 22.83 -8.98
C ASP A 763 -29.29 22.94 -10.51
N ALA A 764 -28.55 22.08 -11.21
CA ALA A 764 -28.50 22.04 -12.67
C ALA A 764 -28.98 20.69 -13.24
N GLN A 765 -29.38 19.76 -12.39
CA GLN A 765 -29.64 18.36 -12.73
C GLN A 765 -31.04 17.99 -12.25
N ARG A 766 -32.02 18.12 -13.14
CA ARG A 766 -33.43 17.91 -12.81
C ARG A 766 -34.15 17.12 -13.88
N ILE A 767 -35.30 16.56 -13.52
CA ILE A 767 -36.21 15.89 -14.44
C ILE A 767 -37.66 16.33 -14.16
N ARG A 768 -38.46 16.47 -15.21
CA ARG A 768 -39.87 16.87 -15.12
C ARG A 768 -40.74 16.11 -16.10
N LEU A 769 -42.06 16.19 -15.96
CA LEU A 769 -42.98 15.70 -16.97
C LEU A 769 -43.00 16.63 -18.18
N ALA A 770 -42.97 16.03 -19.37
CA ALA A 770 -43.11 16.71 -20.65
C ALA A 770 -44.47 17.41 -20.77
N GLN A 771 -44.53 18.47 -21.57
CA GLN A 771 -45.77 19.22 -21.78
C GLN A 771 -46.85 18.31 -22.38
N GLY A 772 -48.04 18.28 -21.76
CA GLY A 772 -49.19 17.47 -22.18
C GLY A 772 -49.28 16.07 -21.56
N VAL A 773 -48.33 15.68 -20.72
CA VAL A 773 -48.38 14.44 -19.93
C VAL A 773 -49.10 14.73 -18.61
N ASN A 774 -50.23 14.05 -18.37
CA ASN A 774 -51.12 14.32 -17.23
C ASN A 774 -50.72 13.59 -15.93
N GLU A 775 -49.91 12.54 -16.01
CA GLU A 775 -49.45 11.79 -14.85
C GLU A 775 -48.17 11.03 -15.21
N GLY A 776 -47.24 10.93 -14.28
CA GLY A 776 -46.08 10.07 -14.41
C GLY A 776 -45.49 9.64 -13.08
N TYR A 777 -44.69 8.60 -13.10
CA TYR A 777 -44.05 8.05 -11.91
C TYR A 777 -42.59 7.66 -12.15
N LEU A 778 -41.82 7.65 -11.07
CA LEU A 778 -40.45 7.14 -10.97
C LEU A 778 -40.36 6.24 -9.72
N THR A 779 -39.69 5.10 -9.82
CA THR A 779 -39.56 4.11 -8.74
C THR A 779 -38.09 3.80 -8.48
N TRP A 780 -37.67 3.80 -7.21
CA TRP A 780 -36.34 3.39 -6.75
C TRP A 780 -36.43 2.15 -5.88
N SER A 781 -35.35 1.36 -5.85
CA SER A 781 -35.26 0.14 -5.06
C SER A 781 -34.12 0.22 -4.05
N LEU A 782 -34.43 -0.14 -2.81
CA LEU A 782 -33.48 -0.36 -1.72
C LEU A 782 -34.10 -1.36 -0.75
N PRO A 783 -33.52 -2.57 -0.58
CA PRO A 783 -34.07 -3.58 0.32
C PRO A 783 -34.29 -3.05 1.75
N ASP A 784 -35.47 -3.35 2.31
CA ASP A 784 -35.89 -2.96 3.66
C ASP A 784 -35.70 -1.47 3.98
N VAL A 785 -35.96 -0.61 2.98
CA VAL A 785 -35.94 0.86 3.09
C VAL A 785 -36.74 1.33 4.30
N LYS A 786 -36.15 2.25 5.06
CA LYS A 786 -36.73 2.84 6.28
C LYS A 786 -37.13 4.29 6.09
N GLU A 787 -36.38 5.04 5.29
CA GLU A 787 -36.62 6.47 5.08
C GLU A 787 -36.44 6.84 3.60
N TYR A 788 -37.19 7.84 3.18
CA TYR A 788 -37.05 8.47 1.86
C TYR A 788 -37.00 9.99 2.00
N THR A 789 -36.25 10.62 1.09
CA THR A 789 -36.21 12.07 0.89
C THR A 789 -36.21 12.38 -0.60
N PHE A 790 -37.03 13.33 -1.02
CA PHE A 790 -37.06 13.90 -2.36
C PHE A 790 -36.86 15.42 -2.29
N ILE A 791 -36.07 15.99 -3.19
CA ILE A 791 -36.00 17.44 -3.41
C ILE A 791 -36.75 17.78 -4.69
N LEU A 792 -37.87 18.46 -4.52
CA LEU A 792 -38.74 18.93 -5.61
C LEU A 792 -38.64 20.44 -5.74
N TYR A 793 -38.79 20.95 -6.95
CA TYR A 793 -38.95 22.37 -7.23
C TYR A 793 -40.33 22.61 -7.79
N ALA A 794 -41.11 23.48 -7.17
CA ALA A 794 -42.49 23.75 -7.56
C ALA A 794 -42.82 25.25 -7.54
N ARG A 795 -43.85 25.69 -8.27
CA ARG A 795 -44.33 27.08 -8.25
C ARG A 795 -45.18 27.43 -7.02
N ARG A 796 -45.61 26.42 -6.27
CA ARG A 796 -46.38 26.55 -5.03
C ARG A 796 -45.83 25.63 -3.95
N SER A 797 -46.04 25.99 -2.69
CA SER A 797 -45.55 25.21 -1.54
C SER A 797 -46.46 24.04 -1.16
N ASP A 798 -47.74 24.10 -1.54
CA ASP A 798 -48.74 23.08 -1.26
C ASP A 798 -48.94 22.16 -2.46
N VAL A 799 -48.23 21.04 -2.46
CA VAL A 799 -48.17 20.08 -3.58
C VAL A 799 -48.95 18.78 -3.32
N GLY A 800 -49.79 18.73 -2.29
CA GLY A 800 -50.46 17.50 -1.85
C GLY A 800 -51.41 16.87 -2.87
N ASP A 801 -51.96 17.69 -3.77
CA ASP A 801 -52.80 17.28 -4.89
C ASP A 801 -52.00 16.84 -6.13
N ILE A 802 -50.71 17.20 -6.19
CA ILE A 802 -49.80 16.97 -7.32
C ILE A 802 -48.85 15.81 -7.04
N VAL A 803 -48.33 15.70 -5.81
CA VAL A 803 -47.28 14.76 -5.41
C VAL A 803 -47.86 13.63 -4.58
N ARG A 804 -47.64 12.40 -5.04
CA ARG A 804 -48.00 11.18 -4.30
C ARG A 804 -46.76 10.30 -4.13
N ILE A 805 -46.57 9.76 -2.94
CA ILE A 805 -45.46 8.84 -2.64
C ILE A 805 -46.07 7.52 -2.17
N ALA A 806 -45.56 6.41 -2.69
CA ALA A 806 -46.03 5.08 -2.34
C ALA A 806 -44.86 4.11 -2.17
N CYS A 807 -45.06 3.03 -1.40
CA CYS A 807 -44.11 1.94 -1.31
C CYS A 807 -44.70 0.62 -1.77
N SER A 808 -43.82 -0.32 -2.07
CA SER A 808 -44.18 -1.70 -2.40
C SER A 808 -43.08 -2.67 -1.97
N GLN A 809 -43.50 -3.89 -1.64
CA GLN A 809 -42.59 -5.03 -1.46
C GLN A 809 -42.33 -5.76 -2.78
N ASP A 810 -43.31 -5.80 -3.69
CA ASP A 810 -43.31 -6.70 -4.86
C ASP A 810 -43.39 -5.96 -6.22
N GLY A 811 -43.55 -4.63 -6.19
CA GLY A 811 -43.74 -3.78 -7.37
C GLY A 811 -45.16 -3.84 -7.95
N VAL A 812 -46.05 -4.65 -7.39
CA VAL A 812 -47.43 -4.87 -7.86
C VAL A 812 -48.43 -4.19 -6.93
N SER A 813 -48.28 -4.39 -5.62
CA SER A 813 -49.16 -3.85 -4.59
C SER A 813 -48.54 -2.59 -3.99
N TRP A 814 -49.22 -1.45 -4.13
CA TRP A 814 -48.70 -0.15 -3.71
C TRP A 814 -49.53 0.43 -2.57
N ALA A 815 -48.85 0.90 -1.52
CA ALA A 815 -49.45 1.59 -0.38
C ALA A 815 -48.96 3.04 -0.30
N ASP A 816 -49.87 3.98 -0.06
CA ASP A 816 -49.52 5.40 0.07
C ASP A 816 -48.71 5.68 1.34
N LEU A 817 -47.68 6.49 1.18
CA LEU A 817 -46.81 6.93 2.27
C LEU A 817 -47.15 8.38 2.65
N PRO A 818 -47.39 8.66 3.94
CA PRO A 818 -47.47 10.02 4.41
C PRO A 818 -46.09 10.68 4.34
N TYR A 819 -46.04 11.96 4.00
CA TYR A 819 -44.82 12.76 3.96
C TYR A 819 -44.99 14.09 4.68
N THR A 820 -43.86 14.67 5.06
CA THR A 820 -43.73 16.06 5.50
C THR A 820 -43.02 16.86 4.44
N VAL A 821 -43.36 18.15 4.31
CA VAL A 821 -42.75 19.07 3.34
C VAL A 821 -42.10 20.22 4.09
N ASN A 822 -40.78 20.35 3.93
CA ASN A 822 -40.05 21.57 4.30
C ASN A 822 -39.89 22.43 3.05
N CYS A 823 -40.23 23.71 3.15
CA CYS A 823 -40.27 24.63 2.02
C CYS A 823 -39.23 25.76 2.18
N GLU A 824 -38.44 26.00 1.14
CA GLU A 824 -37.49 27.11 1.02
C GLU A 824 -37.81 27.91 -0.26
N GLY A 825 -37.87 29.25 -0.16
CA GLY A 825 -38.14 30.14 -1.29
C GLY A 825 -39.34 31.09 -1.09
N PRO A 826 -39.84 31.72 -2.17
CA PRO A 826 -39.47 31.46 -3.56
C PRO A 826 -38.08 32.01 -3.94
N SER A 827 -37.44 31.39 -4.93
CA SER A 827 -36.24 31.90 -5.60
C SER A 827 -36.54 33.13 -6.45
N SER A 828 -35.50 33.77 -7.02
CA SER A 828 -35.66 34.87 -7.98
C SER A 828 -36.48 34.49 -9.22
N GLY A 829 -36.48 33.21 -9.57
CA GLY A 829 -37.28 32.66 -10.66
C GLY A 829 -38.71 32.35 -10.28
N GLY A 830 -39.12 32.49 -9.00
CA GLY A 830 -40.45 32.16 -8.50
C GLY A 830 -40.65 30.66 -8.21
N TRP A 831 -39.59 29.93 -7.87
CA TRP A 831 -39.64 28.50 -7.53
C TRP A 831 -39.39 28.27 -6.04
N PHE A 832 -40.11 27.33 -5.45
CA PHE A 832 -39.87 26.83 -4.11
C PHE A 832 -39.08 25.52 -4.18
N ARG A 833 -38.08 25.36 -3.31
CA ARG A 833 -37.42 24.08 -3.06
C ARG A 833 -38.15 23.38 -1.92
N LEU A 834 -38.71 22.22 -2.22
CA LEU A 834 -39.50 21.40 -1.31
C LEU A 834 -38.72 20.13 -0.97
N THR A 835 -38.33 20.00 0.29
CA THR A 835 -37.78 18.74 0.82
C THR A 835 -38.92 17.90 1.35
N VAL A 836 -39.27 16.85 0.61
CA VAL A 836 -40.35 15.92 0.92
C VAL A 836 -39.77 14.66 1.53
N LYS A 837 -40.11 14.34 2.78
CA LYS A 837 -39.53 13.20 3.51
C LYS A 837 -40.56 12.43 4.32
N GLY A 838 -40.30 11.14 4.52
CA GLY A 838 -41.11 10.27 5.37
C GLY A 838 -40.44 8.94 5.67
N ALA A 839 -41.12 8.14 6.50
CA ALA A 839 -40.70 6.79 6.86
C ALA A 839 -41.43 5.75 5.99
N VAL A 840 -40.77 4.62 5.76
CA VAL A 840 -41.34 3.46 5.05
C VAL A 840 -41.57 2.32 6.05
N PRO A 841 -42.75 1.67 6.05
CA PRO A 841 -42.98 0.48 6.87
C PRO A 841 -42.00 -0.65 6.52
N ALA A 842 -41.56 -1.39 7.54
CA ALA A 842 -40.61 -2.49 7.38
C ALA A 842 -41.09 -3.55 6.36
N GLY A 843 -40.13 -4.17 5.65
CA GLY A 843 -40.37 -5.20 4.65
C GLY A 843 -40.72 -4.68 3.25
N ASN A 844 -40.74 -3.37 3.02
CA ASN A 844 -40.86 -2.79 1.68
C ASN A 844 -39.47 -2.56 1.07
N GLU A 845 -39.38 -2.67 -0.25
CA GLU A 845 -38.11 -2.55 -0.99
C GLU A 845 -38.14 -1.47 -2.08
N LEU A 846 -39.34 -0.98 -2.42
CA LEU A 846 -39.55 -0.01 -3.49
C LEU A 846 -40.22 1.24 -2.95
N VAL A 847 -39.75 2.41 -3.40
CA VAL A 847 -40.39 3.70 -3.17
C VAL A 847 -40.66 4.37 -4.52
N ARG A 848 -41.89 4.83 -4.73
CA ARG A 848 -42.35 5.48 -5.94
C ARG A 848 -42.79 6.90 -5.67
N LEU A 849 -42.29 7.83 -6.48
CA LEU A 849 -42.80 9.19 -6.60
C LEU A 849 -43.72 9.27 -7.82
N SER A 850 -44.93 9.79 -7.65
CA SER A 850 -45.87 10.08 -8.73
C SER A 850 -46.20 11.56 -8.74
N LEU A 851 -46.16 12.15 -9.95
CA LEU A 851 -46.53 13.54 -10.21
C LEU A 851 -47.77 13.56 -11.11
N ARG A 852 -48.73 14.41 -10.79
CA ARG A 852 -49.82 14.77 -11.71
C ARG A 852 -49.43 16.01 -12.50
N GLY A 853 -49.45 15.87 -13.82
CA GLY A 853 -49.10 16.94 -14.75
C GLY A 853 -50.06 18.11 -14.66
N GLY A 854 -49.50 19.28 -14.43
CA GLY A 854 -50.22 20.54 -14.43
C GLY A 854 -50.67 20.97 -15.82
N HIS A 855 -51.90 21.45 -15.95
CA HIS A 855 -52.36 22.11 -17.18
C HIS A 855 -51.92 23.59 -17.23
N SER A 856 -51.31 24.09 -16.16
CA SER A 856 -50.85 25.47 -16.00
C SER A 856 -49.41 25.53 -15.51
N ASP A 857 -48.72 26.64 -15.79
CA ASP A 857 -47.35 26.87 -15.32
C ASP A 857 -47.22 26.81 -13.78
N ASP A 858 -48.31 27.13 -13.05
CA ASP A 858 -48.37 27.13 -11.58
C ASP A 858 -48.36 25.72 -10.96
N GLU A 859 -48.57 24.69 -11.77
CA GLU A 859 -48.57 23.28 -11.35
C GLU A 859 -47.28 22.54 -11.79
N ALA A 860 -46.30 23.27 -12.33
CA ALA A 860 -45.02 22.69 -12.74
C ALA A 860 -44.21 22.21 -11.53
N VAL A 861 -43.73 20.96 -11.60
CA VAL A 861 -42.84 20.34 -10.60
C VAL A 861 -41.65 19.69 -11.29
N GLU A 862 -40.44 19.98 -10.81
CA GLU A 862 -39.19 19.35 -11.25
C GLU A 862 -38.54 18.60 -10.07
N LEU A 863 -38.08 17.37 -10.28
CA LEU A 863 -37.34 16.57 -9.29
C LEU A 863 -35.83 16.78 -9.51
N GLY A 864 -35.09 17.12 -8.45
CA GLY A 864 -33.63 17.28 -8.51
C GLY A 864 -32.82 16.26 -7.70
N HIS A 865 -33.42 15.62 -6.69
CA HIS A 865 -32.67 14.69 -5.84
C HIS A 865 -33.58 13.67 -5.16
N VAL A 866 -33.06 12.45 -5.00
CA VAL A 866 -33.70 11.35 -4.28
C VAL A 866 -32.67 10.73 -3.34
N GLN A 867 -33.09 10.43 -2.12
CA GLN A 867 -32.33 9.62 -1.19
C GLN A 867 -33.23 8.59 -0.52
N LEU A 868 -32.84 7.31 -0.59
CA LEU A 868 -33.43 6.24 0.20
C LEU A 868 -32.40 5.74 1.22
N LYS A 869 -32.87 5.36 2.40
CA LYS A 869 -32.01 4.88 3.49
C LYS A 869 -32.58 3.60 4.11
N ALA A 870 -31.73 2.59 4.27
CA ALA A 870 -32.03 1.31 4.91
C ALA A 870 -30.95 0.98 5.94
N LEU A 871 -31.27 0.09 6.89
CA LEU A 871 -30.26 -0.46 7.80
C LEU A 871 -29.44 -1.51 7.06
N LYS A 872 -28.12 -1.47 7.18
CA LYS A 872 -27.25 -2.55 6.68
C LYS A 872 -27.50 -3.80 7.51
N ASN A 873 -27.75 -4.91 6.82
CA ASN A 873 -27.83 -6.24 7.43
C ASN A 873 -26.47 -6.74 7.91
#